data_AF-A0A497MC09-F1
#
_entry.id   AF-A0A497MC09-F1
#
_cell.length_a   1.000
_cell.length_b   1.000
_cell.length_c   1.000
_cell.angle_alpha   90.00
_cell.angle_beta   90.00
_cell.angle_gamma   90.00
#
_symmetry.space_group_name_H-M   'P 1'
#
loop_
_entity.id
_entity.type
_entity.pdbx_description
1 polymer ?
#
loop_
_entity_poly.entity_id
_entity_poly.type
_entity_poly.pdbx_seq_one_letter_code
_entity_poly.pdbx_strand_id
1 'polypeptide(L)'
;SGRVENVEAVQGETVEGIVIRLGVSGIISGRVTDDQGNPVADVLVVAFSPSGGISKGFYAVTDEDGRYRIANNLDTGDYNVTLLFPKGYVWNFMNAKKVHVVAGEETANVDFQLERSGIISGVVVYSDDTPAANASVVAFSQDGKYFGFTTSDIDGSFRIDSGLGTATYQVMAFVGTTAFSQPVMVQVTAGEETKDVKLVVTGTATGMAAIEGTVTDIDGNPLVDVEVSALDAVTYTDEDGSYRLIIALPQGVTSTTVTVSASKRGYETAVKEGVTVTVGETTKPVDFTLEKLKVGVIKGRVLARAPPPSAKKTASLSISLSSEIVSIGESVTISGAITPSLTGEVSILVASDTVFEEVAKVTLEDGSFSYSFTPTAKGVYRIKVSWPGNDEYNPAESEILTLTVVKKTAELSISLSSSTITIGDSVTIEGTITPSVTGKVFILLTPDGKFKKIAEVDLENGSFSFTLKPEALGTYRIKVVWPGNPEYKPAESSVLTLTVKKVSPTVEISVSKTTANVGETITISGSISPFKAETDVVITVTSPSGVSEYTVTSSDGSFEYSIELDAQGTWSVKAEVPEGPVYEPAESNEVQITVQEKKCIIATVTFGSEVAPEVNFLRSFRDGLILTTYAGRQFYVAFDAFYYSWSTPVAKFIESNPVLKPVVKAILYPLLGILKLTALTTTPLFGANPEVAAVLAGFIASSLIGVVYVSPVLIATSLLAKRRGKTLKPSREFVKALWTLVAASLVFIGLGLALENGLLLTAATSAYVLSTIASSSTSILHLATTKAKEN
;
A
#
# COMPACT_ATOMS: atom_id res chain seq x y z
N SER A 1 50.45 12.38 14.93
CA SER A 1 50.47 11.86 16.32
C SER A 1 50.32 10.34 16.35
N GLY A 2 50.66 9.68 17.46
CA GLY A 2 50.43 8.23 17.69
C GLY A 2 49.88 8.00 19.10
N ARG A 3 49.05 6.97 19.29
CA ARG A 3 48.38 6.68 20.58
C ARG A 3 48.40 5.18 20.90
N VAL A 4 48.54 4.85 22.18
CA VAL A 4 48.30 3.52 22.76
C VAL A 4 47.29 3.71 23.89
N GLU A 5 46.22 2.93 23.90
CA GLU A 5 45.15 3.00 24.90
C GLU A 5 45.23 1.83 25.88
N ASN A 6 44.59 1.97 27.05
CA ASN A 6 44.45 0.92 28.07
C ASN A 6 45.77 0.42 28.68
N VAL A 7 46.74 1.32 28.92
CA VAL A 7 47.95 0.99 29.69
C VAL A 7 47.65 1.12 31.19
N GLU A 8 47.54 -0.01 31.89
CA GLU A 8 47.40 -0.05 33.35
C GLU A 8 48.78 0.12 34.01
N ALA A 9 48.92 1.09 34.91
CA ALA A 9 50.15 1.31 35.68
C ALA A 9 49.90 1.06 37.17
N VAL A 10 50.76 0.26 37.78
CA VAL A 10 50.74 -0.07 39.21
C VAL A 10 51.77 0.78 39.94
N GLN A 11 51.40 1.31 41.10
CA GLN A 11 52.28 2.17 41.91
C GLN A 11 53.57 1.42 42.31
N GLY A 12 54.74 2.02 42.02
CA GLY A 12 56.05 1.45 42.34
C GLY A 12 56.58 0.42 41.33
N GLU A 13 55.80 0.05 40.31
CA GLU A 13 56.20 -0.90 39.28
C GLU A 13 56.54 -0.21 37.96
N THR A 14 57.33 -0.90 37.12
CA THR A 14 57.62 -0.45 35.75
C THR A 14 56.85 -1.30 34.74
N VAL A 15 55.95 -0.67 33.98
CA VAL A 15 55.25 -1.30 32.85
C VAL A 15 56.11 -1.10 31.59
N GLU A 16 56.78 -2.16 31.13
CA GLU A 16 57.64 -2.12 29.94
C GLU A 16 56.92 -2.58 28.65
N GLY A 17 57.48 -2.26 27.48
CA GLY A 17 57.04 -2.84 26.19
C GLY A 17 56.05 -2.00 25.37
N ILE A 18 55.70 -0.79 25.82
CA ILE A 18 54.82 0.12 25.06
C ILE A 18 55.57 0.66 23.84
N VAL A 19 54.99 0.50 22.64
CA VAL A 19 55.56 1.05 21.40
C VAL A 19 54.58 2.03 20.77
N ILE A 20 55.00 3.30 20.68
CA ILE A 20 54.24 4.37 20.00
C ILE A 20 54.94 4.65 18.67
N ARG A 21 54.21 4.51 17.57
CA ARG A 21 54.72 4.84 16.23
C ARG A 21 54.25 6.23 15.84
N LEU A 22 55.19 7.10 15.46
CA LEU A 22 54.88 8.46 15.01
C LEU A 22 54.91 8.55 13.49
N GLY A 23 53.98 9.33 12.93
CA GLY A 23 54.09 9.83 11.55
C GLY A 23 55.31 10.74 11.41
N VAL A 24 55.84 10.84 10.18
CA VAL A 24 56.94 11.76 9.88
C VAL A 24 56.36 13.18 9.83
N SER A 25 56.91 14.08 10.63
CA SER A 25 56.55 15.50 10.57
C SER A 25 57.36 16.20 9.49
N GLY A 26 56.78 17.17 8.81
CA GLY A 26 57.54 18.22 8.12
C GLY A 26 58.18 19.15 9.14
N ILE A 27 59.05 20.03 8.66
CA ILE A 27 59.77 21.02 9.47
C ILE A 27 59.55 22.40 8.86
N ILE A 28 59.26 23.41 9.69
CA ILE A 28 59.33 24.82 9.32
C ILE A 28 60.46 25.46 10.13
N SER A 29 61.37 26.16 9.46
CA SER A 29 62.47 26.86 10.13
C SER A 29 62.69 28.26 9.55
N GLY A 30 63.11 29.18 10.40
CA GLY A 30 63.46 30.55 10.00
C GLY A 30 64.12 31.32 11.14
N ARG A 31 64.24 32.63 10.93
CA ARG A 31 64.82 33.57 11.89
C ARG A 31 63.91 34.77 12.10
N VAL A 32 63.84 35.27 13.32
CA VAL A 32 63.17 36.52 13.68
C VAL A 32 64.24 37.56 14.02
N THR A 33 64.20 38.71 13.35
CA THR A 33 65.11 39.84 13.57
C THR A 33 64.35 41.13 13.78
N ASP A 34 65.00 42.14 14.36
CA ASP A 34 64.48 43.51 14.38
C ASP A 34 64.73 44.25 13.05
N ASP A 35 64.25 45.48 12.96
CA ASP A 35 64.43 46.41 11.83
C ASP A 35 65.91 46.76 11.55
N GLN A 36 66.79 46.53 12.52
CA GLN A 36 68.25 46.71 12.42
C GLN A 36 69.00 45.39 12.10
N GLY A 37 68.28 44.27 12.02
CA GLY A 37 68.84 42.95 11.72
C GLY A 37 69.38 42.18 12.94
N ASN A 38 69.19 42.70 14.16
CA ASN A 38 69.55 42.00 15.38
C ASN A 38 68.59 40.82 15.62
N PRO A 39 69.05 39.69 16.17
CA PRO A 39 68.18 38.57 16.51
C PRO A 39 67.18 38.94 17.62
N VAL A 40 65.97 38.38 17.53
CA VAL A 40 64.95 38.52 18.58
C VAL A 40 64.64 37.14 19.18
N ALA A 41 65.10 36.94 20.41
CA ALA A 41 64.86 35.73 21.20
C ALA A 41 63.48 35.76 21.87
N ASP A 42 63.05 34.60 22.40
CA ASP A 42 61.83 34.44 23.19
C ASP A 42 60.52 34.80 22.48
N VAL A 43 60.51 34.74 21.14
CA VAL A 43 59.32 34.99 20.33
C VAL A 43 58.61 33.67 20.04
N LEU A 44 57.34 33.58 20.39
CA LEU A 44 56.50 32.44 20.05
C LEU A 44 56.13 32.46 18.57
N VAL A 45 56.63 31.50 17.80
CA VAL A 45 56.30 31.30 16.39
C VAL A 45 55.31 30.15 16.26
N VAL A 46 54.16 30.40 15.64
CA VAL A 46 53.07 29.42 15.53
C VAL A 46 52.75 29.15 14.06
N ALA A 47 52.75 27.87 13.68
CA ALA A 47 52.30 27.35 12.40
C ALA A 47 50.94 26.65 12.57
N PHE A 48 49.92 27.08 11.85
CA PHE A 48 48.57 26.51 11.93
C PHE A 48 47.95 26.34 10.54
N SER A 49 47.11 25.32 10.36
CA SER A 49 46.47 25.12 9.07
C SER A 49 45.42 26.22 8.79
N PRO A 50 45.21 26.62 7.52
CA PRO A 50 44.20 27.60 7.14
C PRO A 50 42.77 27.28 7.63
N SER A 51 42.46 25.99 7.84
CA SER A 51 41.15 25.51 8.29
C SER A 51 41.06 25.26 9.81
N GLY A 52 42.19 25.11 10.50
CA GLY A 52 42.27 24.66 11.89
C GLY A 52 42.24 25.76 12.95
N GLY A 53 42.56 26.99 12.56
CA GLY A 53 42.73 28.11 13.49
C GLY A 53 44.01 27.99 14.34
N ILE A 54 44.43 29.11 14.93
CA ILE A 54 45.73 29.21 15.63
C ILE A 54 45.81 28.33 16.89
N SER A 55 44.68 28.03 17.54
CA SER A 55 44.60 27.18 18.75
C SER A 55 44.93 25.71 18.49
N LYS A 56 44.96 25.29 17.22
CA LYS A 56 45.36 23.93 16.79
C LYS A 56 46.73 23.93 16.11
N GLY A 57 47.46 25.04 16.18
CA GLY A 57 48.79 25.18 15.61
C GLY A 57 49.89 24.51 16.44
N PHE A 58 51.02 24.29 15.79
CA PHE A 58 52.27 23.86 16.42
C PHE A 58 53.22 25.05 16.49
N TYR A 59 54.08 25.08 17.50
CA TYR A 59 54.89 26.25 17.78
C TYR A 59 56.33 25.92 18.11
N ALA A 60 57.17 26.94 18.02
CA ALA A 60 58.53 26.98 18.54
C ALA A 60 58.79 28.37 19.12
N VAL A 61 59.74 28.48 20.03
CA VAL A 61 60.22 29.76 20.55
C VAL A 61 61.56 30.05 19.90
N THR A 62 61.83 31.31 19.57
CA THR A 62 63.13 31.69 19.02
C THR A 62 64.24 31.60 20.07
N ASP A 63 65.40 31.07 19.67
CA ASP A 63 66.60 31.05 20.50
C ASP A 63 67.30 32.43 20.58
N GLU A 64 68.42 32.51 21.30
CA GLU A 64 69.23 33.73 21.43
C GLU A 64 69.71 34.31 20.09
N ASP A 65 69.85 33.47 19.06
CA ASP A 65 70.21 33.86 17.69
C ASP A 65 68.98 34.23 16.84
N GLY A 66 67.79 34.24 17.43
CA GLY A 66 66.50 34.53 16.80
C GLY A 66 65.99 33.39 15.93
N ARG A 67 66.59 32.20 15.97
CA ARG A 67 66.20 31.07 15.11
C ARG A 67 65.09 30.28 15.75
N TYR A 68 64.17 29.78 14.93
CA TYR A 68 63.12 28.88 15.39
C TYR A 68 63.00 27.67 14.47
N ARG A 69 62.51 26.56 15.02
CA ARG A 69 62.29 25.33 14.28
C ARG A 69 61.08 24.55 14.80
N ILE A 70 60.00 24.56 14.03
CA ILE A 70 58.78 23.79 14.29
C ILE A 70 58.91 22.45 13.56
N ALA A 71 59.13 21.37 14.29
CA ALA A 71 59.45 20.06 13.71
C ALA A 71 58.51 18.93 14.12
N ASN A 72 57.36 19.27 14.74
CA ASN A 72 56.44 18.31 15.32
C ASN A 72 55.04 18.46 14.73
N ASN A 73 54.42 17.33 14.37
CA ASN A 73 53.03 17.20 13.90
C ASN A 73 52.64 18.12 12.72
N LEU A 74 53.59 18.51 11.89
CA LEU A 74 53.31 19.16 10.62
C LEU A 74 53.10 18.08 9.56
N ASP A 75 51.84 17.79 9.24
CA ASP A 75 51.50 16.92 8.12
C ASP A 75 51.75 17.65 6.79
N THR A 76 51.76 16.92 5.67
CA THR A 76 51.85 17.57 4.35
C THR A 76 50.62 18.46 4.12
N GLY A 77 50.84 19.75 3.82
CA GLY A 77 49.76 20.70 3.57
C GLY A 77 50.18 22.15 3.70
N ASP A 78 49.22 23.05 3.51
CA ASP A 78 49.43 24.49 3.65
C ASP A 78 49.29 24.93 5.10
N TYR A 79 50.20 25.82 5.52
CA TYR A 79 50.25 26.39 6.86
C TYR A 79 50.38 27.91 6.81
N ASN A 80 49.72 28.58 7.75
CA ASN A 80 49.94 29.98 8.09
C ASN A 80 50.92 30.01 9.27
N VAL A 81 52.02 30.73 9.14
CA VAL A 81 53.03 30.93 10.18
C VAL A 81 52.95 32.36 10.66
N THR A 82 52.79 32.59 11.96
CA THR A 82 52.71 33.93 12.56
C THR A 82 53.50 34.01 13.86
N LEU A 83 53.72 35.22 14.34
CA LEU A 83 54.37 35.50 15.63
C LEU A 83 53.32 35.92 16.65
N LEU A 84 53.46 35.43 17.89
CA LEU A 84 52.62 35.83 19.01
C LEU A 84 53.48 36.46 20.10
N PHE A 85 53.00 37.58 20.64
CA PHE A 85 53.53 38.25 21.83
C PHE A 85 55.05 38.53 21.84
N PRO A 86 55.70 39.02 20.75
CA PRO A 86 57.09 39.43 20.82
C PRO A 86 57.25 40.65 21.75
N LYS A 87 57.87 40.44 22.90
CA LYS A 87 58.07 41.47 23.92
C LYS A 87 58.91 42.64 23.38
N GLY A 88 58.43 43.87 23.53
CA GLY A 88 59.14 45.06 23.07
C GLY A 88 58.99 45.36 21.58
N TYR A 89 58.20 44.59 20.84
CA TYR A 89 58.02 44.74 19.40
C TYR A 89 56.56 44.86 18.98
N VAL A 90 56.35 45.44 17.81
CA VAL A 90 55.05 45.52 17.15
C VAL A 90 54.70 44.15 16.58
N TRP A 91 53.45 43.73 16.74
CA TRP A 91 52.97 42.50 16.14
C TRP A 91 51.49 42.58 15.78
N ASN A 92 51.09 41.74 14.82
CA ASN A 92 49.71 41.62 14.39
C ASN A 92 49.47 40.16 13.99
N PHE A 93 48.51 39.49 14.65
CA PHE A 93 48.21 38.08 14.41
C PHE A 93 47.76 37.78 12.96
N MET A 94 47.25 38.79 12.23
CA MET A 94 46.88 38.69 10.82
C MET A 94 48.08 38.68 9.87
N ASN A 95 49.27 39.05 10.34
CA ASN A 95 50.50 39.06 9.54
C ASN A 95 51.13 37.66 9.49
N ALA A 96 50.44 36.72 8.83
CA ALA A 96 50.89 35.35 8.69
C ALA A 96 51.55 35.09 7.32
N LYS A 97 52.69 34.40 7.32
CA LYS A 97 53.34 33.86 6.12
C LYS A 97 52.71 32.52 5.74
N LYS A 98 52.28 32.39 4.48
CA LYS A 98 51.74 31.14 3.93
C LYS A 98 52.88 30.27 3.40
N VAL A 99 52.93 29.01 3.82
CA VAL A 99 53.95 28.05 3.40
C VAL A 99 53.31 26.69 3.13
N HIS A 100 53.86 25.96 2.16
CA HIS A 100 53.52 24.56 1.93
C HIS A 100 54.55 23.68 2.62
N VAL A 101 54.10 22.75 3.46
CA VAL A 101 54.95 21.82 4.22
C VAL A 101 54.78 20.42 3.63
N VAL A 102 55.89 19.69 3.50
CA VAL A 102 55.89 18.28 3.11
C VAL A 102 56.43 17.45 4.27
N ALA A 103 55.70 16.41 4.67
CA ALA A 103 56.09 15.51 5.73
C ALA A 103 57.47 14.87 5.44
N GLY A 104 58.44 15.07 6.33
CA GLY A 104 59.82 14.60 6.19
C GLY A 104 60.79 15.57 5.52
N GLU A 105 60.32 16.72 5.05
CA GLU A 105 61.16 17.78 4.47
C GLU A 105 61.16 19.05 5.34
N GLU A 106 62.16 19.91 5.14
CA GLU A 106 62.28 21.20 5.81
C GLU A 106 61.93 22.36 4.86
N THR A 107 60.86 23.07 5.20
CA THR A 107 60.49 24.35 4.61
C THR A 107 61.26 25.46 5.34
N ALA A 108 62.47 25.77 4.84
CA ALA A 108 63.37 26.75 5.42
C ALA A 108 63.10 28.20 4.98
N ASN A 109 63.79 29.16 5.61
CA ASN A 109 63.78 30.60 5.30
C ASN A 109 62.43 31.29 5.50
N VAL A 110 61.66 30.84 6.49
CA VAL A 110 60.39 31.48 6.88
C VAL A 110 60.70 32.60 7.89
N ASP A 111 61.42 33.63 7.45
CA ASP A 111 61.98 34.64 8.36
C ASP A 111 60.97 35.74 8.71
N PHE A 112 61.09 36.40 9.85
CA PHE A 112 60.26 37.56 10.21
C PHE A 112 61.14 38.73 10.62
N GLN A 113 60.69 39.94 10.30
CA GLN A 113 61.32 41.19 10.74
C GLN A 113 60.32 41.98 11.57
N LEU A 114 60.75 42.45 12.74
CA LEU A 114 59.93 43.13 13.74
C LEU A 114 60.36 44.58 13.94
N GLU A 115 59.39 45.48 14.05
CA GLU A 115 59.62 46.88 14.42
C GLU A 115 59.52 47.04 15.94
N ARG A 116 60.28 47.98 16.53
CA ARG A 116 60.21 48.26 17.97
C ARG A 116 58.84 48.79 18.38
N SER A 117 58.32 48.32 19.49
CA SER A 117 57.08 48.85 20.07
C SER A 117 57.33 50.22 20.70
N GLY A 118 56.34 51.11 20.60
CA GLY A 118 56.20 52.23 21.52
C GLY A 118 55.74 51.75 22.89
N ILE A 119 55.69 52.67 23.85
CA ILE A 119 55.35 52.36 25.25
C ILE A 119 54.30 53.34 25.75
N ILE A 120 53.28 52.83 26.45
CA ILE A 120 52.32 53.65 27.21
C ILE A 120 52.50 53.34 28.68
N SER A 121 52.76 54.35 29.51
CA SER A 121 52.84 54.19 30.97
C SER A 121 51.96 55.21 31.69
N GLY A 122 51.47 54.81 32.86
CA GLY A 122 50.48 55.61 33.56
C GLY A 122 49.95 54.97 34.84
N VAL A 123 48.82 55.47 35.32
CA VAL A 123 48.13 54.98 36.52
C VAL A 123 46.65 54.76 36.25
N VAL A 124 46.12 53.68 36.81
CA VAL A 124 44.68 53.39 36.86
C VAL A 124 44.19 53.69 38.28
N VAL A 125 43.18 54.54 38.40
CA VAL A 125 42.54 54.89 39.67
C VAL A 125 41.03 54.71 39.58
N TYR A 126 40.38 54.51 40.72
CA TYR A 126 38.94 54.61 40.84
C TYR A 126 38.46 56.07 40.88
N SER A 127 37.14 56.28 40.84
CA SER A 127 36.54 57.61 40.94
C SER A 127 36.83 58.36 42.25
N ASP A 128 37.32 57.66 43.28
CA ASP A 128 37.75 58.21 44.57
C ASP A 128 39.29 58.42 44.65
N ASP A 129 39.99 58.37 43.51
CA ASP A 129 41.45 58.45 43.36
C ASP A 129 42.24 57.31 44.02
N THR A 130 41.58 56.26 44.52
CA THR A 130 42.29 55.08 45.03
C THR A 130 42.90 54.27 43.88
N PRO A 131 44.09 53.67 44.06
CA PRO A 131 44.69 52.80 43.06
C PRO A 131 43.81 51.62 42.64
N ALA A 132 43.65 51.45 41.32
CA ALA A 132 42.96 50.30 40.76
C ALA A 132 43.98 49.22 40.41
N ALA A 133 44.23 48.33 41.36
CA ALA A 133 45.12 47.18 41.21
C ALA A 133 44.52 46.08 40.31
N ASN A 134 45.38 45.36 39.59
CA ASN A 134 44.99 44.26 38.69
C ASN A 134 43.95 44.68 37.63
N ALA A 135 43.95 45.95 37.24
CA ALA A 135 43.13 46.45 36.17
C ALA A 135 43.75 46.02 34.83
N SER A 136 42.98 45.34 34.00
CA SER A 136 43.40 45.02 32.62
C SER A 136 43.39 46.30 31.80
N VAL A 137 44.56 46.78 31.42
CA VAL A 137 44.72 47.95 30.55
C VAL A 137 44.95 47.47 29.13
N VAL A 138 44.12 47.94 28.21
CA VAL A 138 44.22 47.62 26.78
C VAL A 138 44.33 48.90 26.00
N ALA A 139 45.16 48.86 24.95
CA ALA A 139 45.32 49.94 23.99
C ALA A 139 45.06 49.38 22.59
N PHE A 140 44.10 49.94 21.87
CA PHE A 140 43.83 49.61 20.47
C PHE A 140 44.10 50.82 19.60
N SER A 141 44.86 50.67 18.52
CA SER A 141 45.03 51.76 17.56
C SER A 141 43.71 52.05 16.83
N GLN A 142 43.46 53.31 16.47
CA GLN A 142 42.22 53.70 15.77
C GLN A 142 42.03 53.03 14.41
N ASP A 143 43.14 52.65 13.76
CA ASP A 143 43.13 51.89 12.51
C ASP A 143 42.94 50.37 12.73
N GLY A 144 42.86 49.92 13.98
CA GLY A 144 42.72 48.51 14.37
C GLY A 144 43.93 47.64 14.05
N LYS A 145 45.05 48.24 13.65
CA LYS A 145 46.26 47.52 13.21
C LYS A 145 47.08 46.98 14.37
N TYR A 146 47.10 47.69 15.49
CA TYR A 146 47.96 47.44 16.62
C TYR A 146 47.13 47.33 17.90
N PHE A 147 47.60 46.46 18.80
CA PHE A 147 47.03 46.37 20.13
C PHE A 147 48.11 45.98 21.13
N GLY A 148 48.00 46.52 22.32
CA GLY A 148 48.83 46.15 23.46
C GLY A 148 47.95 46.02 24.70
N PHE A 149 48.37 45.20 25.64
CA PHE A 149 47.68 45.03 26.90
C PHE A 149 48.67 44.78 28.02
N THR A 150 48.26 45.12 29.23
CA THR A 150 49.00 44.87 30.47
C THR A 150 48.00 44.82 31.63
N THR A 151 48.47 44.51 32.82
CA THR A 151 47.71 44.64 34.07
C THR A 151 48.37 45.68 34.96
N SER A 152 47.59 46.51 35.65
CA SER A 152 48.14 47.45 36.62
C SER A 152 48.64 46.72 37.89
N ASP A 153 49.70 47.24 38.49
CA ASP A 153 50.24 46.75 39.76
C ASP A 153 49.35 47.21 40.94
N ILE A 154 49.69 46.78 42.16
CA ILE A 154 48.92 47.05 43.38
C ILE A 154 48.78 48.55 43.70
N ASP A 155 49.71 49.37 43.21
CA ASP A 155 49.69 50.84 43.31
C ASP A 155 48.98 51.51 42.11
N GLY A 156 48.36 50.72 41.24
CA GLY A 156 47.62 51.19 40.06
C GLY A 156 48.51 51.55 38.89
N SER A 157 49.84 51.50 39.01
CA SER A 157 50.76 51.79 37.91
C SER A 157 50.65 50.73 36.80
N PHE A 158 50.78 51.13 35.54
CA PHE A 158 50.79 50.21 34.41
C PHE A 158 51.81 50.62 33.35
N ARG A 159 52.29 49.63 32.58
CA ARG A 159 53.17 49.82 31.44
C ARG A 159 52.81 48.82 30.34
N ILE A 160 52.40 49.32 29.17
CA ILE A 160 52.25 48.55 27.93
C ILE A 160 53.51 48.84 27.11
N ASP A 161 54.36 47.84 26.92
CA ASP A 161 55.65 47.98 26.24
C ASP A 161 55.77 47.17 24.93
N SER A 162 54.67 46.54 24.51
CA SER A 162 54.64 45.58 23.41
C SER A 162 53.37 45.76 22.57
N GLY A 163 53.46 45.51 21.26
CA GLY A 163 52.32 45.57 20.33
C GLY A 163 51.87 46.97 19.91
N LEU A 164 52.63 48.03 20.26
CA LEU A 164 52.26 49.42 19.98
C LEU A 164 53.09 50.00 18.82
N GLY A 165 52.59 49.96 17.59
CA GLY A 165 53.18 50.73 16.47
C GLY A 165 52.83 52.22 16.50
N THR A 166 53.43 53.03 15.61
CA THR A 166 53.13 54.47 15.51
C THR A 166 51.67 54.70 15.07
N ALA A 167 50.82 55.15 15.99
CA ALA A 167 49.40 55.41 15.76
C ALA A 167 48.76 56.20 16.92
N THR A 168 47.50 56.60 16.73
CA THR A 168 46.64 57.07 17.81
C THR A 168 45.92 55.88 18.45
N TYR A 169 46.03 55.72 19.77
CA TYR A 169 45.45 54.62 20.54
C TYR A 169 44.27 55.07 21.39
N GLN A 170 43.26 54.22 21.46
CA GLN A 170 42.23 54.25 22.48
C GLN A 170 42.66 53.35 23.64
N VAL A 171 42.98 53.96 24.78
CA VAL A 171 43.43 53.26 25.99
C VAL A 171 42.28 53.18 26.98
N MET A 172 42.02 51.99 27.49
CA MET A 172 40.96 51.71 28.46
C MET A 172 41.47 50.76 29.53
N ALA A 173 40.99 50.93 30.76
CA ALA A 173 41.22 50.00 31.86
C ALA A 173 39.91 49.31 32.26
N PHE A 174 40.00 48.02 32.58
CA PHE A 174 38.91 47.19 33.06
C PHE A 174 39.27 46.60 34.41
N VAL A 175 38.37 46.68 35.39
CA VAL A 175 38.50 45.97 36.66
C VAL A 175 37.32 45.01 36.80
N GLY A 176 37.61 43.72 36.84
CA GLY A 176 36.58 42.67 36.80
C GLY A 176 35.72 42.74 35.53
N THR A 177 34.43 42.43 35.65
CA THR A 177 33.48 42.36 34.51
C THR A 177 32.59 43.58 34.36
N THR A 178 32.57 44.49 35.34
CA THR A 178 31.53 45.54 35.47
C THR A 178 32.08 46.96 35.53
N ALA A 179 33.37 47.15 35.84
CA ALA A 179 33.98 48.46 35.99
C ALA A 179 34.99 48.72 34.86
N PHE A 180 34.83 49.83 34.16
CA PHE A 180 35.71 50.22 33.06
C PHE A 180 35.94 51.73 33.05
N SER A 181 37.09 52.17 32.53
CA SER A 181 37.37 53.59 32.33
C SER A 181 36.70 54.11 31.06
N GLN A 182 36.45 55.42 31.02
CA GLN A 182 36.24 56.07 29.72
C GLN A 182 37.53 55.95 28.88
N PRO A 183 37.42 55.82 27.55
CA PRO A 183 38.58 55.73 26.69
C PRO A 183 39.39 57.03 26.66
N VAL A 184 40.72 56.90 26.80
CA VAL A 184 41.66 58.00 26.65
C VAL A 184 42.41 57.85 25.33
N MET A 185 42.43 58.92 24.53
CA MET A 185 43.14 58.94 23.26
C MET A 185 44.61 59.34 23.48
N VAL A 186 45.53 58.47 23.07
CA VAL A 186 46.97 58.65 23.27
C VAL A 186 47.70 58.54 21.94
N GLN A 187 48.55 59.51 21.60
CA GLN A 187 49.46 59.40 20.47
C GLN A 187 50.69 58.61 20.89
N VAL A 188 51.04 57.59 20.11
CA VAL A 188 52.21 56.74 20.37
C VAL A 188 53.08 56.70 19.13
N THR A 189 54.39 56.84 19.35
CA THR A 189 55.43 56.64 18.34
C THR A 189 56.18 55.35 18.66
N ALA A 190 56.38 54.49 17.66
CA ALA A 190 57.19 53.27 17.80
C ALA A 190 58.59 53.59 18.35
N GLY A 191 59.04 52.86 19.38
CA GLY A 191 60.34 53.05 20.04
C GLY A 191 60.38 54.17 21.10
N GLU A 192 59.32 54.95 21.28
CA GLU A 192 59.24 56.03 22.28
C GLU A 192 58.23 55.69 23.39
N GLU A 193 58.36 56.35 24.56
CA GLU A 193 57.44 56.19 25.69
C GLU A 193 56.53 57.41 25.87
N THR A 194 55.23 57.19 25.81
CA THR A 194 54.18 58.14 26.19
C THR A 194 53.81 57.92 27.66
N LYS A 195 54.23 58.84 28.53
CA LYS A 195 54.07 58.77 29.99
C LYS A 195 52.79 59.46 30.49
N ASP A 196 52.52 59.27 31.78
CA ASP A 196 51.54 60.00 32.57
C ASP A 196 50.07 59.83 32.11
N VAL A 197 49.74 58.67 31.52
CA VAL A 197 48.36 58.35 31.14
C VAL A 197 47.53 58.00 32.38
N LYS A 198 46.57 58.86 32.75
CA LYS A 198 45.64 58.59 33.86
C LYS A 198 44.34 57.99 33.34
N LEU A 199 43.99 56.79 33.81
CA LEU A 199 42.73 56.11 33.53
C LEU A 199 41.86 56.10 34.79
N VAL A 200 40.63 56.57 34.68
CA VAL A 200 39.69 56.63 35.81
C VAL A 200 38.56 55.62 35.59
N VAL A 201 38.50 54.59 36.45
CA VAL A 201 37.50 53.53 36.43
C VAL A 201 36.35 53.89 37.36
N THR A 202 35.11 53.69 36.92
CA THR A 202 33.92 53.90 37.76
C THR A 202 33.76 52.79 38.78
N GLY A 203 33.62 53.13 40.06
CA GLY A 203 33.42 52.17 41.14
C GLY A 203 34.28 52.48 42.38
N THR A 204 34.23 51.57 43.35
CA THR A 204 35.05 51.61 44.57
C THR A 204 36.09 50.50 44.55
N ALA A 205 37.26 50.76 45.14
CA ALA A 205 38.33 49.78 45.23
C ALA A 205 37.89 48.48 45.93
N THR A 206 38.20 47.36 45.30
CA THR A 206 38.28 46.07 46.00
C THR A 206 39.68 45.99 46.60
N GLY A 207 39.78 45.78 47.91
CA GLY A 207 41.08 45.74 48.57
C GLY A 207 41.91 44.57 48.05
N MET A 208 43.08 44.83 47.48
CA MET A 208 43.99 43.79 46.95
C MET A 208 45.23 43.72 47.84
N ALA A 209 45.81 42.52 47.98
CA ALA A 209 47.08 42.29 48.68
C ALA A 209 47.97 41.37 47.85
N ALA A 210 49.30 41.48 48.00
CA ALA A 210 50.25 40.57 47.33
C ALA A 210 50.91 39.63 48.33
N ILE A 211 51.27 38.42 47.88
CA ILE A 211 52.02 37.41 48.64
C ILE A 211 53.22 37.00 47.80
N GLU A 212 54.43 37.04 48.37
CA GLU A 212 55.66 36.62 47.70
C GLU A 212 56.38 35.54 48.53
N GLY A 213 57.01 34.59 47.84
CA GLY A 213 57.76 33.50 48.45
C GLY A 213 58.47 32.65 47.42
N THR A 214 59.09 31.57 47.89
CA THR A 214 59.82 30.59 47.07
C THR A 214 59.31 29.17 47.28
N VAL A 215 59.40 28.31 46.28
CA VAL A 215 59.07 26.89 46.40
C VAL A 215 60.28 26.03 46.03
N THR A 216 60.62 25.09 46.91
CA THR A 216 61.76 24.18 46.77
C THR A 216 61.35 22.71 46.89
N ASP A 217 62.19 21.78 46.45
CA ASP A 217 62.08 20.37 46.82
C ASP A 217 62.74 20.10 48.19
N ILE A 218 62.61 18.86 48.68
CA ILE A 218 63.20 18.44 49.96
C ILE A 218 64.74 18.57 50.00
N ASP A 219 65.38 18.61 48.83
CA ASP A 219 66.83 18.75 48.66
C ASP A 219 67.26 20.23 48.56
N GLY A 220 66.30 21.17 48.60
CA GLY A 220 66.52 22.61 48.55
C GLY A 220 66.66 23.19 47.14
N ASN A 221 66.37 22.42 46.09
CA ASN A 221 66.41 22.93 44.72
C ASN A 221 65.13 23.74 44.43
N PRO A 222 65.23 24.88 43.73
CA PRO A 222 64.06 25.65 43.33
C PRO A 222 63.17 24.84 42.39
N LEU A 223 61.86 24.91 42.62
CA LEU A 223 60.87 24.24 41.78
C LEU A 223 60.16 25.27 40.92
N VAL A 224 60.40 25.20 39.61
CA VAL A 224 59.73 25.98 38.55
C VAL A 224 58.31 25.46 38.28
N ASP A 225 57.39 26.30 37.83
CA ASP A 225 56.01 25.92 37.46
C ASP A 225 55.24 25.21 38.59
N VAL A 226 55.48 25.61 39.84
CA VAL A 226 54.63 25.21 40.97
C VAL A 226 53.42 26.14 40.99
N GLU A 227 52.22 25.57 40.94
CA GLU A 227 50.98 26.32 41.13
C GLU A 227 50.88 26.77 42.59
N VAL A 228 50.87 28.08 42.83
CA VAL A 228 50.64 28.67 44.15
C VAL A 228 49.31 29.39 44.16
N SER A 229 48.44 29.06 45.10
CA SER A 229 47.07 29.58 45.13
C SER A 229 46.63 29.98 46.53
N ALA A 230 45.77 30.99 46.60
CA ALA A 230 45.12 31.45 47.83
C ALA A 230 43.79 32.14 47.48
N LEU A 231 42.73 31.81 48.22
CA LEU A 231 41.36 32.17 47.85
C LEU A 231 41.06 31.73 46.39
N ASP A 232 40.65 32.65 45.52
CA ASP A 232 40.37 32.40 44.09
C ASP A 232 41.56 32.74 43.18
N ALA A 233 42.71 33.17 43.72
CA ALA A 233 43.87 33.57 42.94
C ALA A 233 44.89 32.43 42.80
N VAL A 234 45.54 32.36 41.64
CA VAL A 234 46.56 31.38 41.31
C VAL A 234 47.74 32.08 40.61
N THR A 235 48.96 31.65 40.90
CA THR A 235 50.20 32.06 40.22
C THR A 235 51.11 30.83 40.07
N TYR A 236 52.23 30.98 39.36
CA TYR A 236 53.23 29.93 39.20
C TYR A 236 54.62 30.43 39.56
N THR A 237 55.48 29.53 40.03
CA THR A 237 56.87 29.87 40.30
C THR A 237 57.71 30.01 39.03
N ASP A 238 58.63 30.96 39.04
CA ASP A 238 59.62 31.18 37.98
C ASP A 238 60.80 30.20 38.04
N GLU A 239 61.82 30.41 37.20
CA GLU A 239 63.02 29.56 37.09
C GLU A 239 63.81 29.44 38.41
N ASP A 240 63.76 30.50 39.23
CA ASP A 240 64.41 30.55 40.54
C ASP A 240 63.50 30.02 41.65
N GLY A 241 62.32 29.48 41.29
CA GLY A 241 61.33 28.96 42.24
C GLY A 241 60.56 30.05 42.98
N SER A 242 60.67 31.31 42.57
CA SER A 242 60.01 32.45 43.22
C SER A 242 58.61 32.67 42.66
N TYR A 243 57.68 33.16 43.48
CA TYR A 243 56.32 33.50 43.03
C TYR A 243 55.86 34.83 43.62
N ARG A 244 54.91 35.47 42.90
CA ARG A 244 54.12 36.61 43.38
C ARG A 244 52.65 36.38 43.08
N LEU A 245 51.84 36.33 44.13
CA LEU A 245 50.39 36.07 44.07
C LEU A 245 49.62 37.32 44.52
N ILE A 246 48.72 37.83 43.69
CA ILE A 246 47.84 38.96 44.04
C ILE A 246 46.45 38.41 44.37
N ILE A 247 45.93 38.72 45.55
CA ILE A 247 44.62 38.25 46.04
C ILE A 247 43.66 39.42 46.24
N ALA A 248 42.38 39.17 45.95
CA ALA A 248 41.29 40.08 46.28
C ALA A 248 40.73 39.79 47.67
N LEU A 249 40.63 40.82 48.50
CA LEU A 249 39.99 40.75 49.81
C LEU A 249 38.51 41.15 49.71
N PRO A 250 37.63 40.54 50.53
CA PRO A 250 36.22 40.91 50.57
C PRO A 250 36.03 42.42 50.79
N GLN A 251 35.01 42.98 50.14
CA GLN A 251 34.69 44.41 50.23
C GLN A 251 34.53 44.85 51.70
N GLY A 252 35.25 45.90 52.09
CA GLY A 252 35.25 46.45 53.45
C GLY A 252 36.24 45.81 54.43
N VAL A 253 37.02 44.81 54.01
CA VAL A 253 38.07 44.16 54.82
C VAL A 253 39.43 44.78 54.51
N THR A 254 40.11 45.33 55.53
CA THR A 254 41.45 45.91 55.38
C THR A 254 42.57 44.91 55.67
N SER A 255 42.31 43.86 56.46
CA SER A 255 43.25 42.77 56.75
C SER A 255 42.49 41.47 57.08
N THR A 256 42.99 40.32 56.64
CA THR A 256 42.44 38.99 56.96
C THR A 256 43.52 37.91 56.91
N THR A 257 43.21 36.70 57.39
CA THR A 257 44.07 35.52 57.25
C THR A 257 43.57 34.63 56.11
N VAL A 258 44.48 34.23 55.21
CA VAL A 258 44.21 33.32 54.10
C VAL A 258 45.03 32.03 54.21
N THR A 259 44.57 30.99 53.53
CA THR A 259 45.31 29.75 53.33
C THR A 259 45.97 29.79 51.96
N VAL A 260 47.28 29.55 51.91
CA VAL A 260 48.07 29.51 50.68
C VAL A 260 48.50 28.07 50.43
N SER A 261 48.33 27.56 49.21
CA SER A 261 48.74 26.21 48.83
C SER A 261 49.71 26.25 47.66
N ALA A 262 50.63 25.28 47.62
CA ALA A 262 51.59 25.08 46.55
C ALA A 262 51.48 23.64 46.04
N SER A 263 51.21 23.48 44.75
CA SER A 263 50.92 22.19 44.12
C SER A 263 51.72 22.03 42.84
N LYS A 264 52.36 20.86 42.67
CA LYS A 264 53.06 20.51 41.44
C LYS A 264 52.86 19.04 41.13
N ARG A 265 52.56 18.73 39.86
CA ARG A 265 52.37 17.35 39.43
C ARG A 265 53.62 16.51 39.73
N GLY A 266 53.42 15.38 40.38
CA GLY A 266 54.51 14.51 40.82
C GLY A 266 55.10 14.88 42.17
N TYR A 267 54.54 15.87 42.86
CA TYR A 267 54.87 16.24 44.24
C TYR A 267 53.60 16.27 45.10
N GLU A 268 53.75 16.09 46.41
CA GLU A 268 52.69 16.30 47.39
C GLU A 268 52.39 17.79 47.52
N THR A 269 51.10 18.14 47.57
CA THR A 269 50.65 19.52 47.74
C THR A 269 50.95 19.99 49.17
N ALA A 270 51.62 21.13 49.32
CA ALA A 270 51.86 21.76 50.61
C ALA A 270 50.88 22.92 50.85
N VAL A 271 50.46 23.12 52.10
CA VAL A 271 49.48 24.15 52.49
C VAL A 271 49.97 24.89 53.73
N LYS A 272 49.89 26.22 53.70
CA LYS A 272 50.14 27.12 54.83
C LYS A 272 48.86 27.85 55.20
N GLU A 273 48.30 27.51 56.35
CA GLU A 273 47.13 28.21 56.92
C GLU A 273 47.55 29.43 57.73
N GLY A 274 46.67 30.43 57.83
CA GLY A 274 46.85 31.58 58.74
C GLY A 274 47.77 32.69 58.23
N VAL A 275 47.97 32.82 56.92
CA VAL A 275 48.80 33.90 56.33
C VAL A 275 48.03 35.23 56.38
N THR A 276 48.48 36.18 57.20
CA THR A 276 47.86 37.51 57.29
C THR A 276 48.22 38.39 56.10
N VAL A 277 47.21 38.97 55.48
CA VAL A 277 47.31 39.82 54.29
C VAL A 277 46.58 41.14 54.53
N THR A 278 47.18 42.25 54.10
CA THR A 278 46.67 43.62 54.30
C THR A 278 46.51 44.31 52.96
N VAL A 279 45.40 45.04 52.78
CA VAL A 279 45.12 45.78 51.54
C VAL A 279 46.25 46.76 51.24
N GLY A 280 46.79 46.70 50.02
CA GLY A 280 47.85 47.59 49.52
C GLY A 280 49.28 47.15 49.89
N GLU A 281 49.45 46.07 50.65
CA GLU A 281 50.76 45.58 51.10
C GLU A 281 51.14 44.25 50.44
N THR A 282 52.43 43.92 50.51
CA THR A 282 52.99 42.63 50.07
C THR A 282 53.46 41.83 51.29
N THR A 283 52.83 40.68 51.56
CA THR A 283 53.21 39.75 52.62
C THR A 283 54.33 38.82 52.13
N LYS A 284 55.52 38.87 52.75
CA LYS A 284 56.67 38.03 52.41
C LYS A 284 57.63 37.80 53.59
N PRO A 285 58.33 36.65 53.68
CA PRO A 285 58.29 35.52 52.74
C PRO A 285 57.23 34.46 53.12
N VAL A 286 56.62 33.83 52.11
CA VAL A 286 55.71 32.67 52.28
C VAL A 286 56.26 31.48 51.49
N ASP A 287 57.26 30.79 52.04
CA ASP A 287 57.96 29.74 51.28
C ASP A 287 57.31 28.35 51.39
N PHE A 288 57.51 27.45 50.42
CA PHE A 288 57.06 26.06 50.45
C PHE A 288 58.19 25.08 50.14
N THR A 289 58.07 23.87 50.68
CA THR A 289 58.92 22.73 50.33
C THR A 289 58.01 21.56 49.95
N LEU A 290 58.18 21.01 48.74
CA LEU A 290 57.35 19.91 48.23
C LEU A 290 58.09 18.58 48.18
N GLU A 291 57.45 17.50 48.63
CA GLU A 291 57.99 16.14 48.56
C GLU A 291 57.56 15.43 47.27
N LYS A 292 58.46 14.72 46.60
CA LYS A 292 58.16 14.03 45.34
C LYS A 292 57.35 12.75 45.58
N LEU A 293 56.21 12.62 44.90
CA LEU A 293 55.33 11.44 44.98
C LEU A 293 56.00 10.19 44.39
N LYS A 294 55.81 9.04 45.07
CA LYS A 294 56.19 7.73 44.54
C LYS A 294 55.16 7.25 43.50
N VAL A 295 55.51 7.37 42.22
CA VAL A 295 54.67 7.00 41.07
C VAL A 295 55.11 5.67 40.42
N GLY A 296 54.18 4.93 39.82
CA GLY A 296 54.51 3.85 38.88
C GLY A 296 55.09 4.39 37.58
N VAL A 297 55.97 3.64 36.93
CA VAL A 297 56.71 4.07 35.73
C VAL A 297 56.19 3.31 34.51
N ILE A 298 55.76 3.99 33.45
CA ILE A 298 55.54 3.36 32.14
C ILE A 298 56.77 3.59 31.28
N LYS A 299 57.34 2.53 30.72
CA LYS A 299 58.56 2.56 29.91
C LYS A 299 58.29 1.93 28.54
N GLY A 300 58.61 2.67 27.50
CA GLY A 300 58.32 2.28 26.13
C GLY A 300 59.34 2.82 25.13
N ARG A 301 59.18 2.48 23.86
CA ARG A 301 59.97 3.01 22.75
C ARG A 301 59.07 3.78 21.78
N VAL A 302 59.45 5.01 21.47
CA VAL A 302 58.83 5.78 20.40
C VAL A 302 59.63 5.52 19.13
N LEU A 303 58.98 4.95 18.10
CA LEU A 303 59.62 4.68 16.81
C LEU A 303 59.22 5.76 15.81
N ALA A 304 60.19 6.54 15.34
CA ALA A 304 60.04 7.33 14.12
C ALA A 304 60.03 6.38 12.91
N ARG A 305 59.19 6.67 11.91
CA ARG A 305 59.34 6.01 10.60
C ARG A 305 60.70 6.44 10.03
N ALA A 306 61.51 5.47 9.59
CA ALA A 306 62.83 5.71 9.01
C ALA A 306 62.74 6.71 7.83
N PRO A 307 63.78 7.55 7.60
CA PRO A 307 63.83 8.42 6.43
C PRO A 307 63.74 7.56 5.16
N PRO A 308 63.07 8.02 4.08
CA PRO A 308 63.00 7.25 2.86
C PRO A 308 64.42 7.06 2.30
N PRO A 309 64.75 5.86 1.79
CA PRO A 309 65.96 5.67 0.99
C PRO A 309 65.84 6.56 -0.25
N SER A 310 67.00 7.00 -0.77
CA SER A 310 67.18 7.82 -2.00
C SER A 310 65.93 7.94 -2.88
N ALA A 311 65.45 9.18 -3.06
CA ALA A 311 64.19 9.49 -3.74
C ALA A 311 63.98 8.59 -4.97
N LYS A 312 63.08 7.62 -4.81
CA LYS A 312 62.64 6.76 -5.88
C LYS A 312 61.98 7.63 -6.96
N LYS A 313 62.20 7.30 -8.23
CA LYS A 313 61.63 7.99 -9.38
C LYS A 313 60.09 7.98 -9.28
N THR A 314 59.43 8.99 -9.83
CA THR A 314 57.95 9.02 -9.88
C THR A 314 57.44 8.23 -11.07
N ALA A 315 56.40 7.44 -10.84
CA ALA A 315 55.62 6.78 -11.88
C ALA A 315 54.18 7.31 -11.82
N SER A 316 53.52 7.46 -12.96
CA SER A 316 52.10 7.82 -13.05
C SER A 316 51.28 6.61 -13.44
N LEU A 317 50.21 6.34 -12.69
CA LEU A 317 49.31 5.22 -12.94
C LEU A 317 47.99 5.74 -13.52
N SER A 318 47.65 5.28 -14.71
CA SER A 318 46.37 5.59 -15.36
C SER A 318 45.35 4.49 -15.08
N ILE A 319 44.07 4.85 -15.11
CA ILE A 319 42.93 3.93 -14.99
C ILE A 319 41.86 4.33 -16.00
N SER A 320 41.18 3.35 -16.55
CA SER A 320 39.99 3.50 -17.39
C SER A 320 39.01 2.38 -17.11
N LEU A 321 37.72 2.66 -17.29
CA LEU A 321 36.64 1.68 -17.23
C LEU A 321 36.09 1.46 -18.64
N SER A 322 35.79 0.21 -19.00
CA SER A 322 35.12 -0.07 -20.28
C SER A 322 33.69 0.48 -20.34
N SER A 323 33.06 0.74 -19.19
CA SER A 323 31.78 1.43 -19.04
C SER A 323 31.68 2.08 -17.65
N GLU A 324 31.04 3.25 -17.55
CA GLU A 324 30.76 3.92 -16.28
C GLU A 324 29.46 3.44 -15.63
N ILE A 325 28.62 2.70 -16.36
CA ILE A 325 27.35 2.14 -15.88
C ILE A 325 27.24 0.68 -16.31
N VAL A 326 26.97 -0.21 -15.36
CA VAL A 326 26.74 -1.65 -15.61
C VAL A 326 25.59 -2.18 -14.77
N SER A 327 24.98 -3.29 -15.16
CA SER A 327 24.00 -3.98 -14.32
C SER A 327 24.70 -4.89 -13.27
N ILE A 328 24.00 -5.24 -12.19
CA ILE A 328 24.49 -6.26 -11.23
C ILE A 328 24.90 -7.51 -12.03
N GLY A 329 26.06 -8.10 -11.72
CA GLY A 329 26.55 -9.31 -12.38
C GLY A 329 27.10 -9.13 -13.80
N GLU A 330 27.05 -7.92 -14.38
CA GLU A 330 27.70 -7.58 -15.64
C GLU A 330 29.14 -7.13 -15.35
N SER A 331 30.11 -7.74 -16.04
CA SER A 331 31.51 -7.46 -15.80
C SER A 331 31.95 -6.17 -16.50
N VAL A 332 32.63 -5.28 -15.76
CA VAL A 332 33.34 -4.13 -16.32
C VAL A 332 34.82 -4.43 -16.38
N THR A 333 35.48 -4.03 -17.47
CA THR A 333 36.94 -4.14 -17.55
C THR A 333 37.55 -2.87 -16.98
N ILE A 334 38.36 -3.03 -15.93
CA ILE A 334 39.22 -2.01 -15.35
C ILE A 334 40.59 -2.19 -16.00
N SER A 335 41.04 -1.20 -16.76
CA SER A 335 42.32 -1.23 -17.45
C SER A 335 43.14 0.01 -17.15
N GLY A 336 44.44 -0.07 -17.39
CA GLY A 336 45.30 1.08 -17.21
C GLY A 336 46.75 0.73 -17.48
N ALA A 337 47.61 1.73 -17.35
CA ALA A 337 49.04 1.56 -17.53
C ALA A 337 49.81 2.43 -16.54
N ILE A 338 50.97 1.92 -16.13
CA ILE A 338 51.97 2.66 -15.38
C ILE A 338 52.99 3.26 -16.35
N THR A 339 53.34 4.52 -16.14
CA THR A 339 54.33 5.25 -16.96
C THR A 339 55.45 5.80 -16.07
N PRO A 340 56.74 5.51 -16.35
CA PRO A 340 57.24 4.66 -17.43
C PRO A 340 56.77 3.19 -17.28
N SER A 341 56.89 2.38 -18.35
CA SER A 341 56.50 0.97 -18.30
C SER A 341 57.33 0.22 -17.26
N LEU A 342 56.66 -0.32 -16.24
CA LEU A 342 57.28 -0.97 -15.09
C LEU A 342 56.63 -2.33 -14.84
N THR A 343 57.41 -3.26 -14.32
CA THR A 343 56.95 -4.60 -13.92
C THR A 343 56.55 -4.61 -12.44
N GLY A 344 55.55 -5.41 -12.08
CA GLY A 344 55.11 -5.58 -10.70
C GLY A 344 53.64 -5.96 -10.63
N GLU A 345 53.03 -5.87 -9.45
CA GLU A 345 51.59 -6.07 -9.28
C GLU A 345 50.91 -4.77 -8.88
N VAL A 346 49.74 -4.51 -9.45
CA VAL A 346 48.84 -3.44 -9.02
C VAL A 346 47.69 -4.02 -8.20
N SER A 347 47.32 -3.31 -7.14
CA SER A 347 46.14 -3.59 -6.33
C SER A 347 44.96 -2.78 -6.85
N ILE A 348 43.88 -3.45 -7.22
CA ILE A 348 42.62 -2.82 -7.60
C ILE A 348 41.78 -2.66 -6.34
N LEU A 349 41.42 -1.41 -6.05
CA LEU A 349 40.73 -1.01 -4.84
C LEU A 349 39.35 -0.48 -5.21
N VAL A 350 38.32 -1.03 -4.58
CA VAL A 350 36.92 -0.66 -4.83
C VAL A 350 36.26 -0.28 -3.50
N ALA A 351 35.55 0.84 -3.47
CA ALA A 351 34.75 1.29 -2.34
C ALA A 351 33.29 1.45 -2.75
N SER A 352 32.35 0.85 -2.01
CA SER A 352 30.92 1.18 -2.13
C SER A 352 30.51 2.41 -1.31
N ASP A 353 31.40 2.88 -0.42
CA ASP A 353 31.22 4.04 0.45
C ASP A 353 32.52 4.90 0.55
N THR A 354 33.08 5.11 1.75
CA THR A 354 34.36 5.80 1.98
C THR A 354 35.55 4.86 2.18
N VAL A 355 35.32 3.56 2.39
CA VAL A 355 36.37 2.58 2.67
C VAL A 355 36.68 1.78 1.40
N PHE A 356 37.94 1.85 0.96
CA PHE A 356 38.43 1.10 -0.20
C PHE A 356 38.91 -0.29 0.23
N GLU A 357 38.34 -1.33 -0.36
CA GLU A 357 38.76 -2.73 -0.18
C GLU A 357 39.52 -3.22 -1.41
N GLU A 358 40.57 -4.01 -1.21
CA GLU A 358 41.31 -4.64 -2.31
C GLU A 358 40.50 -5.80 -2.87
N VAL A 359 40.10 -5.70 -4.13
CA VAL A 359 39.30 -6.74 -4.81
C VAL A 359 40.14 -7.67 -5.67
N ALA A 360 41.33 -7.24 -6.08
CA ALA A 360 42.27 -8.05 -6.85
C ALA A 360 43.69 -7.48 -6.83
N LYS A 361 44.66 -8.36 -7.06
CA LYS A 361 46.02 -8.00 -7.49
C LYS A 361 46.26 -8.51 -8.90
N VAL A 362 46.81 -7.66 -9.75
CA VAL A 362 47.01 -7.92 -11.18
C VAL A 362 48.45 -7.64 -11.54
N THR A 363 49.12 -8.61 -12.14
CA THR A 363 50.48 -8.44 -12.63
C THR A 363 50.48 -7.50 -13.85
N LEU A 364 51.41 -6.55 -13.87
CA LEU A 364 51.65 -5.66 -14.99
C LEU A 364 52.37 -6.42 -16.11
N GLU A 365 51.72 -6.54 -17.26
CA GLU A 365 52.31 -7.04 -18.51
C GLU A 365 52.68 -5.84 -19.37
N ASP A 366 53.99 -5.67 -19.65
CA ASP A 366 54.56 -4.52 -20.36
C ASP A 366 54.12 -3.14 -19.82
N GLY A 367 53.91 -3.05 -18.50
CA GLY A 367 53.49 -1.82 -17.82
C GLY A 367 51.98 -1.54 -17.92
N SER A 368 51.19 -2.47 -18.44
CA SER A 368 49.72 -2.38 -18.50
C SER A 368 49.05 -3.43 -17.63
N PHE A 369 47.83 -3.16 -17.18
CA PHE A 369 47.01 -4.12 -16.46
C PHE A 369 45.58 -4.12 -17.00
N SER A 370 44.90 -5.26 -16.86
CA SER A 370 43.50 -5.42 -17.18
C SER A 370 42.84 -6.39 -16.21
N TYR A 371 41.67 -6.05 -15.71
CA TYR A 371 40.91 -6.87 -14.77
C TYR A 371 39.42 -6.76 -15.03
N SER A 372 38.74 -7.91 -14.97
CA SER A 372 37.29 -7.97 -15.09
C SER A 372 36.64 -7.94 -13.71
N PHE A 373 36.03 -6.81 -13.36
CA PHE A 373 35.31 -6.64 -12.09
C PHE A 373 33.81 -6.89 -12.30
N THR A 374 33.22 -7.75 -11.46
CA THR A 374 31.80 -8.09 -11.54
C THR A 374 31.08 -7.72 -10.22
N PRO A 375 30.37 -6.58 -10.16
CA PRO A 375 29.71 -6.15 -8.95
C PRO A 375 28.47 -7.00 -8.62
N THR A 376 28.31 -7.37 -7.35
CA THR A 376 27.21 -8.23 -6.87
C THR A 376 26.07 -7.46 -6.22
N ALA A 377 26.23 -6.16 -5.97
CA ALA A 377 25.22 -5.30 -5.36
C ALA A 377 25.01 -4.01 -6.15
N LYS A 378 23.83 -3.40 -6.02
CA LYS A 378 23.56 -2.07 -6.58
C LYS A 378 24.30 -1.02 -5.75
N GLY A 379 24.80 0.02 -6.40
CA GLY A 379 25.46 1.10 -5.71
C GLY A 379 26.34 1.95 -6.62
N VAL A 380 26.91 2.99 -6.04
CA VAL A 380 27.93 3.81 -6.69
C VAL A 380 29.28 3.33 -6.14
N TYR A 381 30.07 2.70 -6.99
CA TYR A 381 31.38 2.18 -6.63
C TYR A 381 32.45 3.18 -7.05
N ARG A 382 33.36 3.50 -6.13
CA ARG A 382 34.55 4.30 -6.39
C ARG A 382 35.72 3.35 -6.58
N ILE A 383 36.42 3.46 -7.70
CA ILE A 383 37.46 2.54 -8.11
C ILE A 383 38.76 3.32 -8.27
N LYS A 384 39.82 2.83 -7.64
CA LYS A 384 41.19 3.29 -7.89
C LYS A 384 42.14 2.12 -7.97
N VAL A 385 43.28 2.31 -8.59
CA VAL A 385 44.35 1.31 -8.64
C VAL A 385 45.55 1.88 -7.90
N SER A 386 46.20 1.03 -7.11
CA SER A 386 47.39 1.37 -6.34
C SER A 386 48.52 0.43 -6.71
N TRP A 387 49.67 0.99 -7.08
CA TRP A 387 50.90 0.27 -7.28
C TRP A 387 51.83 0.56 -6.09
N PRO A 388 52.32 -0.45 -5.36
CA PRO A 388 53.02 -0.27 -4.08
C PRO A 388 54.44 0.32 -4.22
N GLY A 389 54.91 0.59 -5.43
CA GLY A 389 56.30 0.96 -5.67
C GLY A 389 57.21 -0.25 -5.83
N ASN A 390 58.47 0.00 -6.16
CA ASN A 390 59.56 -0.98 -6.09
C ASN A 390 60.81 -0.29 -5.53
N ASP A 391 61.98 -0.92 -5.54
CA ASP A 391 63.21 -0.33 -4.98
C ASP A 391 63.67 0.97 -5.69
N GLU A 392 63.19 1.24 -6.92
CA GLU A 392 63.56 2.40 -7.71
C GLU A 392 62.46 3.45 -7.89
N TYR A 393 61.18 3.10 -7.78
CA TYR A 393 60.04 3.99 -8.04
C TYR A 393 59.09 4.08 -6.83
N ASN A 394 58.58 5.29 -6.58
CA ASN A 394 57.59 5.54 -5.54
C ASN A 394 56.27 4.81 -5.85
N PRO A 395 55.47 4.48 -4.82
CA PRO A 395 54.10 4.03 -5.03
C PRO A 395 53.32 5.03 -5.88
N ALA A 396 52.47 4.53 -6.76
CA ALA A 396 51.63 5.34 -7.64
C ALA A 396 50.17 4.94 -7.46
N GLU A 397 49.28 5.92 -7.32
CA GLU A 397 47.83 5.69 -7.34
C GLU A 397 47.21 6.35 -8.57
N SER A 398 46.17 5.73 -9.11
CA SER A 398 45.37 6.34 -10.16
C SER A 398 44.40 7.38 -9.58
N GLU A 399 43.78 8.16 -10.47
CA GLU A 399 42.55 8.88 -10.12
C GLU A 399 41.42 7.93 -9.70
N ILE A 400 40.38 8.47 -9.06
CA ILE A 400 39.21 7.71 -8.64
C ILE A 400 38.14 7.80 -9.73
N LEU A 401 37.83 6.68 -10.36
CA LEU A 401 36.69 6.58 -11.27
C LEU A 401 35.44 6.10 -10.54
N THR A 402 34.27 6.45 -11.07
CA THR A 402 32.98 6.10 -10.48
C THR A 402 32.24 5.13 -11.42
N LEU A 403 31.87 3.96 -10.90
CA LEU A 403 31.05 2.97 -11.58
C LEU A 403 29.66 2.94 -10.93
N THR A 404 28.62 3.24 -11.69
CA THR A 404 27.24 3.13 -11.22
C THR A 404 26.68 1.75 -11.56
N VAL A 405 26.35 0.97 -10.54
CA VAL A 405 25.78 -0.38 -10.71
C VAL A 405 24.27 -0.32 -10.50
N VAL A 406 23.54 -0.62 -11.57
CA VAL A 406 22.08 -0.62 -11.57
C VAL A 406 21.52 -2.04 -11.45
N LYS A 407 20.28 -2.16 -10.98
CA LYS A 407 19.57 -3.44 -11.03
C LYS A 407 19.34 -3.87 -12.49
N LYS A 408 19.37 -5.18 -12.74
CA LYS A 408 19.03 -5.79 -14.03
C LYS A 408 17.60 -5.47 -14.44
N THR A 409 17.30 -5.53 -15.73
CA THR A 409 15.93 -5.43 -16.26
C THR A 409 15.38 -6.82 -16.54
N ALA A 410 14.09 -7.00 -16.28
CA ALA A 410 13.35 -8.20 -16.67
C ALA A 410 12.19 -7.79 -17.58
N GLU A 411 11.89 -8.62 -18.57
CA GLU A 411 10.77 -8.44 -19.48
C GLU A 411 9.63 -9.35 -19.05
N LEU A 412 8.48 -8.76 -18.79
CA LEU A 412 7.26 -9.47 -18.40
C LEU A 412 6.30 -9.51 -19.59
N SER A 413 6.02 -10.70 -20.08
CA SER A 413 5.08 -10.93 -21.18
C SER A 413 3.84 -11.66 -20.66
N ILE A 414 2.68 -11.33 -21.22
CA ILE A 414 1.42 -11.99 -20.88
C ILE A 414 0.63 -12.32 -22.15
N SER A 415 -0.20 -13.35 -22.05
CA SER A 415 -1.16 -13.78 -23.07
C SER A 415 -2.49 -14.14 -22.43
N LEU A 416 -3.57 -13.99 -23.21
CA LEU A 416 -4.90 -14.47 -22.84
C LEU A 416 -5.24 -15.69 -23.69
N SER A 417 -5.87 -16.70 -23.08
CA SER A 417 -6.39 -17.85 -23.83
C SER A 417 -7.47 -17.45 -24.86
N SER A 418 -8.16 -16.33 -24.64
CA SER A 418 -9.05 -15.67 -25.60
C SER A 418 -9.16 -14.16 -25.31
N SER A 419 -9.24 -13.33 -26.33
CA SER A 419 -9.49 -11.88 -26.20
C SER A 419 -10.99 -11.53 -26.10
N THR A 420 -11.89 -12.50 -26.32
CA THR A 420 -13.34 -12.31 -26.23
C THR A 420 -14.00 -13.54 -25.64
N ILE A 421 -14.85 -13.34 -24.63
CA ILE A 421 -15.61 -14.41 -23.96
C ILE A 421 -17.06 -13.97 -23.74
N THR A 422 -17.95 -14.91 -23.43
CA THR A 422 -19.30 -14.58 -22.97
C THR A 422 -19.36 -14.51 -21.45
N ILE A 423 -20.33 -13.79 -20.90
CA ILE A 423 -20.50 -13.67 -19.45
C ILE A 423 -20.70 -15.05 -18.82
N GLY A 424 -20.00 -15.33 -17.71
CA GLY A 424 -20.00 -16.62 -17.04
C GLY A 424 -18.92 -17.61 -17.53
N ASP A 425 -18.27 -17.35 -18.66
CA ASP A 425 -17.06 -18.08 -19.07
C ASP A 425 -15.83 -17.58 -18.31
N SER A 426 -14.76 -18.40 -18.32
CA SER A 426 -13.47 -18.05 -17.75
C SER A 426 -12.39 -17.93 -18.83
N VAL A 427 -11.45 -17.02 -18.63
CA VAL A 427 -10.25 -16.87 -19.46
C VAL A 427 -9.01 -17.12 -18.61
N THR A 428 -7.99 -17.76 -19.20
CA THR A 428 -6.70 -17.94 -18.53
C THR A 428 -5.74 -16.84 -18.96
N ILE A 429 -5.13 -16.18 -17.98
CA ILE A 429 -4.04 -15.23 -18.13
C ILE A 429 -2.76 -16.02 -17.85
N GLU A 430 -1.93 -16.20 -18.87
CA GLU A 430 -0.61 -16.79 -18.74
C GLU A 430 0.44 -15.72 -18.93
N GLY A 431 1.58 -15.87 -18.27
CA GLY A 431 2.68 -14.96 -18.50
C GLY A 431 4.01 -15.55 -18.09
N THR A 432 5.05 -14.99 -18.68
CA THR A 432 6.44 -15.37 -18.41
C THR A 432 7.26 -14.11 -18.15
N ILE A 433 8.22 -14.23 -17.25
CA ILE A 433 9.21 -13.21 -16.98
C ILE A 433 10.58 -13.70 -17.41
N THR A 434 11.25 -12.92 -18.25
CA THR A 434 12.57 -13.24 -18.81
C THR A 434 13.59 -12.19 -18.37
N PRO A 435 14.70 -12.58 -17.73
CA PRO A 435 15.06 -13.94 -17.31
C PRO A 435 14.18 -14.46 -16.15
N SER A 436 14.16 -15.78 -15.95
CA SER A 436 13.34 -16.43 -14.92
C SER A 436 13.73 -15.95 -13.53
N VAL A 437 12.77 -15.34 -12.82
CA VAL A 437 12.92 -14.84 -11.45
C VAL A 437 11.83 -15.42 -10.54
N THR A 438 12.12 -15.48 -9.24
CA THR A 438 11.18 -15.91 -8.21
C THR A 438 10.44 -14.72 -7.61
N GLY A 439 9.24 -14.95 -7.08
CA GLY A 439 8.44 -13.94 -6.37
C GLY A 439 6.99 -13.99 -6.78
N LYS A 440 6.25 -12.92 -6.49
CA LYS A 440 4.82 -12.82 -6.80
C LYS A 440 4.56 -11.76 -7.86
N VAL A 441 3.68 -12.06 -8.80
CA VAL A 441 3.13 -11.09 -9.75
C VAL A 441 1.77 -10.60 -9.30
N PHE A 442 1.46 -9.34 -9.59
CA PHE A 442 0.18 -8.73 -9.31
C PHE A 442 -0.60 -8.61 -10.61
N ILE A 443 -1.78 -9.22 -10.66
CA ILE A 443 -2.68 -9.10 -11.81
C ILE A 443 -3.58 -7.91 -11.54
N LEU A 444 -3.51 -6.92 -12.44
CA LEU A 444 -4.33 -5.72 -12.36
C LEU A 444 -5.33 -5.69 -13.51
N LEU A 445 -6.55 -5.31 -13.18
CA LEU A 445 -7.66 -5.23 -14.10
C LEU A 445 -8.40 -3.90 -13.91
N THR A 446 -8.85 -3.31 -15.01
CA THR A 446 -9.71 -2.13 -15.00
C THR A 446 -10.79 -2.19 -16.07
N PRO A 447 -12.06 -1.93 -15.70
CA PRO A 447 -13.13 -1.65 -16.66
C PRO A 447 -13.23 -0.16 -17.05
N ASP A 448 -12.67 0.76 -16.25
CA ASP A 448 -12.96 2.21 -16.27
C ASP A 448 -11.71 3.12 -16.39
N GLY A 449 -10.53 2.53 -16.57
CA GLY A 449 -9.24 3.22 -16.71
C GLY A 449 -8.37 3.26 -15.45
N LYS A 450 -8.92 2.93 -14.27
CA LYS A 450 -8.14 2.78 -13.02
C LYS A 450 -7.87 1.31 -12.69
N PHE A 451 -6.62 0.89 -12.84
CA PHE A 451 -6.17 -0.47 -12.53
C PHE A 451 -6.31 -0.81 -11.04
N LYS A 452 -7.05 -1.89 -10.74
CA LYS A 452 -7.18 -2.48 -9.40
C LYS A 452 -6.48 -3.83 -9.37
N LYS A 453 -5.75 -4.13 -8.29
CA LYS A 453 -5.18 -5.46 -8.05
C LYS A 453 -6.33 -6.44 -7.77
N ILE A 454 -6.44 -7.50 -8.57
CA ILE A 454 -7.47 -8.53 -8.42
C ILE A 454 -6.90 -9.85 -7.89
N ALA A 455 -5.62 -10.12 -8.11
CA ALA A 455 -4.97 -11.34 -7.69
C ALA A 455 -3.46 -11.15 -7.53
N GLU A 456 -2.86 -12.08 -6.79
CA GLU A 456 -1.44 -12.17 -6.53
C GLU A 456 -1.04 -13.63 -6.70
N VAL A 457 -0.10 -13.90 -7.60
CA VAL A 457 0.24 -15.25 -8.06
C VAL A 457 1.74 -15.47 -7.97
N ASP A 458 2.17 -16.61 -7.47
CA ASP A 458 3.57 -16.99 -7.39
C ASP A 458 4.13 -17.31 -8.80
N LEU A 459 5.37 -16.91 -9.04
CA LEU A 459 6.14 -17.29 -10.23
C LEU A 459 6.79 -18.64 -9.97
N GLU A 460 6.38 -19.66 -10.73
CA GLU A 460 7.03 -20.97 -10.76
C GLU A 460 7.92 -21.04 -11.99
N ASN A 461 9.24 -21.13 -11.81
CA ASN A 461 10.22 -21.14 -12.90
C ASN A 461 10.03 -20.01 -13.92
N GLY A 462 9.74 -18.80 -13.44
CA GLY A 462 9.56 -17.61 -14.29
C GLY A 462 8.24 -17.57 -15.06
N SER A 463 7.29 -18.45 -14.75
CA SER A 463 5.96 -18.47 -15.38
C SER A 463 4.86 -18.40 -14.33
N PHE A 464 3.68 -17.91 -14.72
CA PHE A 464 2.48 -17.94 -13.91
C PHE A 464 1.25 -18.18 -14.77
N SER A 465 0.19 -18.71 -14.16
CA SER A 465 -1.11 -18.91 -14.79
C SER A 465 -2.22 -18.53 -13.81
N PHE A 466 -3.24 -17.82 -14.29
CA PHE A 466 -4.38 -17.39 -13.48
C PHE A 466 -5.67 -17.43 -14.29
N THR A 467 -6.71 -18.02 -13.72
CA THR A 467 -8.04 -18.09 -14.34
C THR A 467 -8.92 -16.94 -13.84
N LEU A 468 -9.35 -16.07 -14.75
CA LEU A 468 -10.25 -14.96 -14.50
C LEU A 468 -11.68 -15.31 -14.96
N LYS A 469 -12.67 -15.11 -14.08
CA LYS A 469 -14.10 -15.21 -14.41
C LYS A 469 -14.78 -13.85 -14.16
N PRO A 470 -15.01 -13.03 -15.20
CA PRO A 470 -15.62 -11.71 -15.04
C PRO A 470 -17.09 -11.80 -14.60
N GLU A 471 -17.49 -10.89 -13.70
CA GLU A 471 -18.86 -10.81 -13.15
C GLU A 471 -19.76 -9.80 -13.88
N ALA A 472 -19.18 -8.95 -14.75
CA ALA A 472 -19.92 -7.94 -15.48
C ALA A 472 -19.54 -7.90 -16.96
N LEU A 473 -20.42 -7.31 -17.77
CA LEU A 473 -20.17 -7.05 -19.17
C LEU A 473 -19.20 -5.89 -19.36
N GLY A 474 -18.52 -5.88 -20.51
CA GLY A 474 -17.72 -4.73 -20.92
C GLY A 474 -16.32 -5.12 -21.37
N THR A 475 -15.49 -4.09 -21.52
CA THR A 475 -14.12 -4.23 -21.98
C THR A 475 -13.18 -4.05 -20.81
N TYR A 476 -12.48 -5.11 -20.45
CA TYR A 476 -11.49 -5.13 -19.38
C TYR A 476 -10.10 -4.95 -19.96
N ARG A 477 -9.32 -4.04 -19.36
CA ARG A 477 -7.90 -3.90 -19.64
C ARG A 477 -7.12 -4.58 -18.53
N ILE A 478 -6.22 -5.48 -18.92
CA ILE A 478 -5.48 -6.35 -18.02
C ILE A 478 -4.00 -6.06 -18.20
N LYS A 479 -3.29 -5.84 -17.10
CA LYS A 479 -1.83 -5.83 -17.08
C LYS A 479 -1.33 -6.57 -15.86
N VAL A 480 -0.13 -7.10 -15.94
CA VAL A 480 0.53 -7.76 -14.83
C VAL A 480 1.76 -6.95 -14.44
N VAL A 481 1.98 -6.80 -13.15
CA VAL A 481 3.12 -6.07 -12.60
C VAL A 481 3.88 -7.00 -11.66
N TRP A 482 5.16 -7.13 -11.92
CA TRP A 482 6.10 -7.74 -10.99
C TRP A 482 6.85 -6.61 -10.26
N PRO A 483 6.80 -6.54 -8.92
CA PRO A 483 7.35 -5.42 -8.15
C PRO A 483 8.89 -5.36 -8.13
N GLY A 484 9.58 -6.33 -8.75
CA GLY A 484 11.03 -6.44 -8.71
C GLY A 484 11.52 -7.17 -7.47
N ASN A 485 12.84 -7.34 -7.37
CA ASN A 485 13.53 -7.94 -6.23
C ASN A 485 14.86 -7.20 -5.98
N PRO A 486 15.73 -7.61 -5.05
CA PRO A 486 17.02 -6.93 -4.84
C PRO A 486 17.90 -6.82 -6.09
N GLU A 487 17.80 -7.75 -7.05
CA GLU A 487 18.65 -7.85 -8.25
C GLU A 487 18.05 -7.19 -9.50
N TYR A 488 16.71 -7.22 -9.65
CA TYR A 488 16.00 -6.73 -10.83
C TYR A 488 15.06 -5.57 -10.51
N LYS A 489 14.90 -4.66 -11.48
CA LYS A 489 13.90 -3.58 -11.46
C LYS A 489 12.48 -4.16 -11.54
N PRO A 490 11.44 -3.43 -11.08
CA PRO A 490 10.06 -3.79 -11.36
C PRO A 490 9.82 -3.92 -12.87
N ALA A 491 8.99 -4.87 -13.27
CA ALA A 491 8.63 -5.12 -14.66
C ALA A 491 7.10 -5.06 -14.82
N GLU A 492 6.63 -4.42 -15.88
CA GLU A 492 5.20 -4.37 -16.22
C GLU A 492 4.98 -4.97 -17.60
N SER A 493 3.89 -5.72 -17.76
CA SER A 493 3.50 -6.26 -19.06
C SER A 493 2.84 -5.19 -19.95
N SER A 494 2.76 -5.48 -21.24
CA SER A 494 1.80 -4.79 -22.12
C SER A 494 0.36 -4.97 -21.60
N VAL A 495 -0.50 -4.00 -21.89
CA VAL A 495 -1.92 -4.06 -21.55
C VAL A 495 -2.66 -4.90 -22.58
N LEU A 496 -3.29 -5.99 -22.16
CA LEU A 496 -4.20 -6.78 -22.99
C LEU A 496 -5.65 -6.36 -22.76
N THR A 497 -6.50 -6.61 -23.75
CA THR A 497 -7.92 -6.26 -23.71
C THR A 497 -8.76 -7.53 -23.79
N LEU A 498 -9.67 -7.70 -22.84
CA LEU A 498 -10.67 -8.76 -22.79
C LEU A 498 -12.06 -8.14 -22.96
N THR A 499 -12.79 -8.55 -23.97
CA THR A 499 -14.19 -8.13 -24.17
C THR A 499 -15.13 -9.23 -23.69
N VAL A 500 -15.99 -8.91 -22.72
CA VAL A 500 -17.04 -9.79 -22.23
C VAL A 500 -18.37 -9.38 -22.85
N LYS A 501 -18.94 -10.27 -23.66
CA LYS A 501 -20.19 -10.04 -24.40
C LYS A 501 -21.36 -10.80 -23.77
N LYS A 502 -22.57 -10.39 -24.14
CA LYS A 502 -23.79 -11.17 -23.89
C LYS A 502 -23.71 -12.52 -24.62
N VAL A 503 -24.45 -13.50 -24.12
CA VAL A 503 -24.60 -14.82 -24.72
C VAL A 503 -25.70 -14.73 -25.78
N SER A 504 -25.50 -15.27 -26.98
CA SER A 504 -26.57 -15.41 -27.98
C SER A 504 -27.18 -16.82 -27.87
N PRO A 505 -28.33 -17.01 -27.19
CA PRO A 505 -28.89 -18.35 -26.98
C PRO A 505 -29.70 -18.81 -28.19
N THR A 506 -29.89 -20.13 -28.30
CA THR A 506 -30.90 -20.76 -29.14
C THR A 506 -32.09 -21.18 -28.28
N VAL A 507 -33.31 -20.86 -28.72
CA VAL A 507 -34.56 -21.23 -28.04
C VAL A 507 -35.27 -22.30 -28.86
N GLU A 508 -35.47 -23.47 -28.26
CA GLU A 508 -36.27 -24.55 -28.86
C GLU A 508 -37.63 -24.62 -28.18
N ILE A 509 -38.69 -24.87 -28.96
CA ILE A 509 -40.06 -24.97 -28.46
C ILE A 509 -40.76 -26.22 -29.03
N SER A 510 -41.62 -26.81 -28.22
CA SER A 510 -42.45 -27.96 -28.57
C SER A 510 -43.82 -27.87 -27.89
N VAL A 511 -44.78 -28.63 -28.42
CA VAL A 511 -46.13 -28.72 -27.86
C VAL A 511 -46.51 -30.17 -27.65
N SER A 512 -47.21 -30.46 -26.56
CA SER A 512 -47.66 -31.81 -26.19
C SER A 512 -48.52 -32.49 -27.27
N LYS A 513 -49.31 -31.72 -28.04
CA LYS A 513 -50.15 -32.19 -29.15
C LYS A 513 -50.24 -31.12 -30.25
N THR A 514 -50.17 -31.56 -31.50
CA THR A 514 -50.38 -30.69 -32.68
C THR A 514 -51.83 -30.72 -33.18
N THR A 515 -52.68 -31.58 -32.62
CA THR A 515 -54.13 -31.61 -32.87
C THR A 515 -54.87 -31.82 -31.55
N ALA A 516 -55.83 -30.97 -31.25
CA ALA A 516 -56.61 -30.98 -30.00
C ALA A 516 -58.07 -30.60 -30.26
N ASN A 517 -58.96 -30.85 -29.30
CA ASN A 517 -60.35 -30.41 -29.38
C ASN A 517 -60.58 -29.12 -28.58
N VAL A 518 -61.64 -28.37 -28.91
CA VAL A 518 -62.04 -27.19 -28.11
C VAL A 518 -62.32 -27.60 -26.66
N GLY A 519 -61.71 -26.86 -25.71
CA GLY A 519 -61.72 -27.12 -24.26
C GLY A 519 -60.66 -28.10 -23.78
N GLU A 520 -59.70 -28.49 -24.63
CA GLU A 520 -58.57 -29.35 -24.25
C GLU A 520 -57.37 -28.48 -23.83
N THR A 521 -56.72 -28.85 -22.72
CA THR A 521 -55.48 -28.20 -22.26
C THR A 521 -54.27 -28.83 -22.94
N ILE A 522 -53.39 -28.00 -23.48
CA ILE A 522 -52.09 -28.42 -24.02
C ILE A 522 -50.96 -27.78 -23.21
N THR A 523 -49.84 -28.50 -23.10
CA THR A 523 -48.59 -27.98 -22.54
C THR A 523 -47.65 -27.58 -23.68
N ILE A 524 -47.13 -26.37 -23.58
CA ILE A 524 -46.03 -25.79 -24.37
C ILE A 524 -44.78 -25.94 -23.53
N SER A 525 -43.71 -26.51 -24.08
CA SER A 525 -42.44 -26.67 -23.39
C SER A 525 -41.28 -26.31 -24.30
N GLY A 526 -40.16 -25.88 -23.72
CA GLY A 526 -38.98 -25.53 -24.50
C GLY A 526 -37.71 -25.47 -23.68
N SER A 527 -36.60 -25.21 -24.36
CA SER A 527 -35.28 -25.09 -23.74
C SER A 527 -34.45 -23.96 -24.33
N ILE A 528 -33.53 -23.43 -23.52
CA ILE A 528 -32.61 -22.35 -23.84
C ILE A 528 -31.20 -22.91 -23.76
N SER A 529 -30.42 -22.80 -24.85
CA SER A 529 -29.04 -23.30 -24.88
C SER A 529 -28.08 -22.31 -25.56
N PRO A 530 -26.90 -22.04 -25.00
CA PRO A 530 -26.44 -22.45 -23.67
C PRO A 530 -27.11 -21.63 -22.56
N PHE A 531 -27.51 -22.29 -21.47
CA PHE A 531 -28.06 -21.62 -20.29
C PHE A 531 -26.95 -21.18 -19.32
N LYS A 532 -26.87 -19.88 -19.04
CA LYS A 532 -25.84 -19.22 -18.21
C LYS A 532 -26.40 -18.48 -16.98
N ALA A 533 -27.66 -18.07 -17.02
CA ALA A 533 -28.37 -17.43 -15.92
C ALA A 533 -29.89 -17.52 -16.10
N GLU A 534 -30.63 -17.34 -15.01
CA GLU A 534 -32.09 -17.22 -14.99
C GLU A 534 -32.57 -16.11 -15.93
N THR A 535 -33.61 -16.38 -16.71
CA THR A 535 -34.18 -15.43 -17.66
C THR A 535 -35.67 -15.68 -17.87
N ASP A 536 -36.40 -14.61 -18.16
CA ASP A 536 -37.78 -14.72 -18.60
C ASP A 536 -37.85 -15.19 -20.06
N VAL A 537 -38.93 -15.91 -20.38
CA VAL A 537 -39.30 -16.37 -21.70
C VAL A 537 -40.72 -15.87 -21.97
N VAL A 538 -40.89 -15.12 -23.05
CA VAL A 538 -42.19 -14.63 -23.51
C VAL A 538 -42.73 -15.63 -24.53
N ILE A 539 -43.83 -16.28 -24.18
CA ILE A 539 -44.56 -17.21 -25.05
C ILE A 539 -45.70 -16.44 -25.69
N THR A 540 -45.61 -16.22 -27.00
CA THR A 540 -46.69 -15.61 -27.79
C THR A 540 -47.56 -16.71 -28.37
N VAL A 541 -48.85 -16.67 -28.03
CA VAL A 541 -49.87 -17.56 -28.56
C VAL A 541 -50.81 -16.76 -29.45
N THR A 542 -50.82 -17.09 -30.74
CA THR A 542 -51.75 -16.54 -31.73
C THR A 542 -52.91 -17.52 -31.91
N SER A 543 -54.08 -17.14 -31.40
CA SER A 543 -55.32 -17.88 -31.57
C SER A 543 -56.18 -17.25 -32.69
N PRO A 544 -57.26 -17.93 -33.13
CA PRO A 544 -58.27 -17.33 -34.00
C PRO A 544 -59.00 -16.13 -33.38
N SER A 545 -58.97 -16.00 -32.05
CA SER A 545 -59.61 -14.91 -31.29
C SER A 545 -58.68 -13.72 -31.03
N GLY A 546 -57.36 -13.86 -31.21
CA GLY A 546 -56.38 -12.78 -31.05
C GLY A 546 -54.97 -13.29 -30.69
N VAL A 547 -54.09 -12.37 -30.33
CA VAL A 547 -52.74 -12.68 -29.85
C VAL A 547 -52.70 -12.49 -28.33
N SER A 548 -52.14 -13.45 -27.62
CA SER A 548 -51.90 -13.40 -26.17
C SER A 548 -50.44 -13.70 -25.86
N GLU A 549 -49.88 -13.03 -24.86
CA GLU A 549 -48.50 -13.21 -24.42
C GLU A 549 -48.46 -13.68 -22.97
N TYR A 550 -47.56 -14.62 -22.69
CA TYR A 550 -47.37 -15.19 -21.37
C TYR A 550 -45.89 -15.19 -21.02
N THR A 551 -45.53 -14.74 -19.82
CA THR A 551 -44.14 -14.73 -19.37
C THR A 551 -43.91 -15.88 -18.38
N VAL A 552 -42.87 -16.68 -18.63
CA VAL A 552 -42.41 -17.76 -17.75
C VAL A 552 -40.93 -17.57 -17.46
N THR A 553 -40.54 -17.67 -16.19
CA THR A 553 -39.13 -17.58 -15.79
C THR A 553 -38.46 -18.95 -15.89
N SER A 554 -37.42 -19.07 -16.71
CA SER A 554 -36.58 -20.26 -16.85
C SER A 554 -35.40 -20.16 -15.88
N SER A 555 -35.37 -21.01 -14.87
CA SER A 555 -34.31 -21.06 -13.84
C SER A 555 -33.23 -22.12 -14.10
N ASP A 556 -33.51 -23.10 -14.96
CA ASP A 556 -32.62 -24.21 -15.29
C ASP A 556 -32.36 -24.39 -16.79
N GLY A 557 -32.86 -23.46 -17.61
CA GLY A 557 -32.79 -23.52 -19.06
C GLY A 557 -33.97 -24.23 -19.71
N SER A 558 -34.97 -24.66 -18.94
CA SER A 558 -36.23 -25.20 -19.44
C SER A 558 -37.42 -24.30 -19.04
N PHE A 559 -38.48 -24.33 -19.84
CA PHE A 559 -39.73 -23.64 -19.52
C PHE A 559 -40.94 -24.48 -19.94
N GLU A 560 -42.02 -24.38 -19.17
CA GLU A 560 -43.29 -25.02 -19.46
C GLU A 560 -44.47 -24.08 -19.17
N TYR A 561 -45.50 -24.14 -20.02
CA TYR A 561 -46.73 -23.37 -19.87
C TYR A 561 -47.94 -24.19 -20.36
N SER A 562 -49.03 -24.22 -19.60
CA SER A 562 -50.25 -24.94 -19.98
C SER A 562 -51.38 -23.97 -20.32
N ILE A 563 -52.03 -24.19 -21.47
CA ILE A 563 -53.10 -23.35 -22.00
C ILE A 563 -54.30 -24.19 -22.42
N GLU A 564 -55.52 -23.73 -22.10
CA GLU A 564 -56.77 -24.31 -22.58
C GLU A 564 -57.17 -23.68 -23.93
N LEU A 565 -57.51 -24.53 -24.90
CA LEU A 565 -57.84 -24.10 -26.27
C LEU A 565 -59.33 -23.79 -26.39
N ASP A 566 -59.68 -22.51 -26.40
CA ASP A 566 -61.07 -22.02 -26.29
C ASP A 566 -61.82 -21.88 -27.63
N ALA A 567 -61.09 -21.87 -28.75
CA ALA A 567 -61.64 -21.64 -30.08
C ALA A 567 -61.13 -22.64 -31.13
N GLN A 568 -62.02 -23.03 -32.04
CA GLN A 568 -61.67 -23.84 -33.20
C GLN A 568 -60.79 -23.03 -34.17
N GLY A 569 -59.75 -23.65 -34.71
CA GLY A 569 -58.93 -23.08 -35.78
C GLY A 569 -57.46 -23.45 -35.63
N THR A 570 -56.61 -22.76 -36.39
CA THR A 570 -55.16 -22.90 -36.28
C THR A 570 -54.64 -21.94 -35.22
N TRP A 571 -53.94 -22.50 -34.25
CA TRP A 571 -53.21 -21.76 -33.23
C TRP A 571 -51.73 -21.81 -33.55
N SER A 572 -51.00 -20.77 -33.19
CA SER A 572 -49.58 -20.67 -33.45
C SER A 572 -48.85 -20.19 -32.21
N VAL A 573 -47.75 -20.86 -31.87
CA VAL A 573 -46.99 -20.58 -30.64
C VAL A 573 -45.54 -20.35 -30.99
N LYS A 574 -44.97 -19.26 -30.45
CA LYS A 574 -43.53 -18.98 -30.45
C LYS A 574 -43.07 -18.61 -29.04
N ALA A 575 -41.80 -18.81 -28.76
CA ALA A 575 -41.15 -18.40 -27.52
C ALA A 575 -39.99 -17.46 -27.85
N GLU A 576 -39.83 -16.41 -27.05
CA GLU A 576 -38.78 -15.43 -27.18
C GLU A 576 -38.09 -15.24 -25.82
N VAL A 577 -36.76 -15.28 -25.82
CA VAL A 577 -35.97 -14.73 -24.71
C VAL A 577 -35.75 -13.24 -25.03
N PRO A 578 -36.33 -12.32 -24.24
CA PRO A 578 -36.18 -10.88 -24.49
C PRO A 578 -34.75 -10.42 -24.19
N GLU A 579 -34.42 -9.20 -24.63
CA GLU A 579 -33.11 -8.62 -24.32
C GLU A 579 -32.91 -8.48 -22.80
N GLY A 580 -31.86 -9.13 -22.28
CA GLY A 580 -31.55 -9.16 -20.85
C GLY A 580 -30.11 -8.72 -20.53
N PRO A 581 -29.71 -8.78 -19.25
CA PRO A 581 -28.34 -8.47 -18.82
C PRO A 581 -27.32 -9.54 -19.25
N VAL A 582 -27.77 -10.77 -19.50
CA VAL A 582 -26.91 -11.92 -19.82
C VAL A 582 -27.06 -12.37 -21.28
N TYR A 583 -28.29 -12.39 -21.80
CA TYR A 583 -28.60 -12.88 -23.14
C TYR A 583 -28.90 -11.76 -24.13
N GLU A 584 -28.49 -11.95 -25.38
CA GLU A 584 -29.06 -11.27 -26.54
C GLU A 584 -30.45 -11.82 -26.84
N PRO A 585 -31.36 -11.02 -27.43
CA PRO A 585 -32.71 -11.48 -27.74
C PRO A 585 -32.67 -12.64 -28.74
N ALA A 586 -33.47 -13.67 -28.49
CA ALA A 586 -33.54 -14.86 -29.34
C ALA A 586 -34.97 -15.39 -29.42
N GLU A 587 -35.43 -15.71 -30.64
CA GLU A 587 -36.75 -16.27 -30.90
C GLU A 587 -36.64 -17.74 -31.33
N SER A 588 -37.61 -18.55 -30.89
CA SER A 588 -37.79 -19.92 -31.36
C SER A 588 -38.42 -19.94 -32.76
N ASN A 589 -38.46 -21.13 -33.37
CA ASN A 589 -39.38 -21.37 -34.47
C ASN A 589 -40.84 -21.31 -33.99
N GLU A 590 -41.76 -21.17 -34.95
CA GLU A 590 -43.19 -21.17 -34.70
C GLU A 590 -43.78 -22.59 -34.80
N VAL A 591 -44.66 -22.96 -33.88
CA VAL A 591 -45.32 -24.28 -33.83
C VAL A 591 -46.82 -24.13 -33.93
N GLN A 592 -47.43 -24.81 -34.91
CA GLN A 592 -48.87 -24.76 -35.15
C GLN A 592 -49.63 -25.90 -34.48
N ILE A 593 -50.79 -25.57 -33.91
CA ILE A 593 -51.74 -26.53 -33.34
C ILE A 593 -53.08 -26.39 -34.08
N THR A 594 -53.66 -27.51 -34.53
CA THR A 594 -54.98 -27.54 -35.15
C THR A 594 -56.06 -27.92 -34.14
N VAL A 595 -56.99 -27.01 -33.87
CA VAL A 595 -58.07 -27.21 -32.89
C VAL A 595 -59.40 -27.53 -33.59
N GLN A 596 -60.04 -28.63 -33.19
CA GLN A 596 -61.27 -29.16 -33.80
C GLN A 596 -62.49 -29.02 -32.86
N GLU A 597 -63.69 -28.85 -33.44
CA GLU A 597 -64.94 -28.88 -32.67
C GLU A 597 -65.28 -30.29 -32.15
N LYS A 598 -65.92 -30.35 -30.97
CA LYS A 598 -66.48 -31.58 -30.40
C LYS A 598 -67.69 -32.07 -31.24
N LYS A 599 -67.61 -33.29 -31.80
CA LYS A 599 -68.58 -33.86 -32.77
C LYS A 599 -69.66 -34.76 -32.15
N CYS A 600 -70.89 -34.73 -32.69
CA CYS A 600 -71.95 -35.71 -32.37
C CYS A 600 -71.70 -37.09 -33.05
N ILE A 601 -70.55 -37.72 -32.78
CA ILE A 601 -69.96 -38.80 -33.58
C ILE A 601 -70.88 -40.02 -33.83
N ILE A 602 -71.69 -40.44 -32.86
CA ILE A 602 -72.64 -41.55 -33.07
C ILE A 602 -73.72 -41.15 -34.08
N ALA A 603 -74.25 -39.94 -33.98
CA ALA A 603 -75.27 -39.44 -34.90
C ALA A 603 -74.68 -39.25 -36.30
N THR A 604 -73.50 -38.64 -36.40
CA THR A 604 -72.79 -38.44 -37.67
C THR A 604 -72.57 -39.75 -38.41
N VAL A 605 -72.01 -40.77 -37.77
CA VAL A 605 -71.78 -42.07 -38.42
C VAL A 605 -73.09 -42.76 -38.80
N THR A 606 -74.13 -42.62 -37.98
CA THR A 606 -75.45 -43.23 -38.20
C THR A 606 -76.22 -42.58 -39.36
N PHE A 607 -76.19 -41.25 -39.46
CA PHE A 607 -76.87 -40.49 -40.52
C PHE A 607 -75.98 -40.25 -41.75
N GLY A 608 -74.68 -40.53 -41.66
CA GLY A 608 -73.73 -40.55 -42.76
C GLY A 608 -73.12 -39.20 -43.13
N SER A 609 -73.47 -38.12 -42.44
CA SER A 609 -72.95 -36.78 -42.71
C SER A 609 -73.02 -35.88 -41.47
N GLU A 610 -72.00 -35.05 -41.29
CA GLU A 610 -71.99 -33.99 -40.26
C GLU A 610 -73.03 -32.90 -40.54
N VAL A 611 -73.39 -32.70 -41.81
CA VAL A 611 -74.41 -31.73 -42.25
C VAL A 611 -75.79 -32.36 -42.41
N ALA A 612 -75.98 -33.61 -41.95
CA ALA A 612 -77.30 -34.23 -41.94
C ALA A 612 -78.26 -33.40 -41.06
N PRO A 613 -79.54 -33.23 -41.46
CA PRO A 613 -80.51 -32.42 -40.71
C PRO A 613 -80.65 -32.83 -39.25
N GLU A 614 -80.57 -34.13 -38.95
CA GLU A 614 -80.64 -34.68 -37.60
C GLU A 614 -79.42 -34.29 -36.75
N VAL A 615 -78.23 -34.33 -37.33
CA VAL A 615 -76.96 -33.98 -36.66
C VAL A 615 -76.88 -32.47 -36.45
N ASN A 616 -77.30 -31.67 -37.45
CA ASN A 616 -77.43 -30.23 -37.32
C ASN A 616 -78.40 -29.85 -36.21
N PHE A 617 -79.56 -30.51 -36.12
CA PHE A 617 -80.50 -30.25 -35.03
C PHE A 617 -79.88 -30.52 -33.66
N LEU A 618 -79.17 -31.64 -33.48
CA LEU A 618 -78.47 -31.94 -32.21
C LEU A 618 -77.44 -30.87 -31.85
N ARG A 619 -76.67 -30.40 -32.84
CA ARG A 619 -75.72 -29.29 -32.64
C ARG A 619 -76.43 -27.99 -32.30
N SER A 620 -77.47 -27.60 -33.04
CA SER A 620 -78.26 -26.40 -32.73
C SER A 620 -78.94 -26.47 -31.36
N PHE A 621 -79.38 -27.65 -30.94
CA PHE A 621 -79.94 -27.87 -29.60
C PHE A 621 -78.86 -27.70 -28.52
N ARG A 622 -77.68 -28.29 -28.72
CA ARG A 622 -76.54 -28.13 -27.82
C ARG A 622 -76.05 -26.68 -27.78
N ASP A 623 -75.61 -26.16 -28.91
CA ASP A 623 -74.88 -24.89 -29.04
C ASP A 623 -75.82 -23.69 -28.87
N GLY A 624 -77.01 -23.77 -29.47
CA GLY A 624 -77.97 -22.66 -29.50
C GLY A 624 -78.90 -22.57 -28.29
N LEU A 625 -79.07 -23.65 -27.53
CA LEU A 625 -79.96 -23.65 -26.36
C LEU A 625 -79.21 -23.99 -25.07
N ILE A 626 -78.56 -25.16 -24.99
CA ILE A 626 -78.03 -25.63 -23.70
C ILE A 626 -76.70 -24.96 -23.32
N LEU A 627 -75.74 -24.86 -24.23
CA LEU A 627 -74.42 -24.26 -23.94
C LEU A 627 -74.46 -22.73 -23.78
N THR A 628 -75.57 -22.09 -24.14
CA THR A 628 -75.77 -20.65 -23.87
C THR A 628 -75.95 -20.37 -22.38
N THR A 629 -76.32 -21.37 -21.57
CA THR A 629 -76.57 -21.24 -20.13
C THR A 629 -75.45 -21.82 -19.30
N TYR A 630 -75.22 -21.26 -18.11
CA TYR A 630 -74.19 -21.72 -17.19
C TYR A 630 -74.50 -23.11 -16.64
N ALA A 631 -75.74 -23.39 -16.22
CA ALA A 631 -76.14 -24.72 -15.79
C ALA A 631 -75.96 -25.76 -16.91
N GLY A 632 -76.28 -25.38 -18.15
CA GLY A 632 -76.09 -26.22 -19.32
C GLY A 632 -74.63 -26.50 -19.64
N ARG A 633 -73.74 -25.49 -19.60
CA ARG A 633 -72.29 -25.67 -19.76
C ARG A 633 -71.71 -26.62 -18.71
N GLN A 634 -72.09 -26.46 -17.45
CA GLN A 634 -71.60 -27.32 -16.36
C GLN A 634 -72.12 -28.76 -16.47
N PHE A 635 -73.36 -28.97 -16.91
CA PHE A 635 -73.84 -30.31 -17.26
C PHE A 635 -72.99 -30.94 -18.37
N TYR A 636 -72.63 -30.16 -19.40
CA TYR A 636 -71.80 -30.64 -20.51
C TYR A 636 -70.36 -31.01 -20.11
N VAL A 637 -69.82 -30.47 -19.02
CA VAL A 637 -68.53 -30.92 -18.47
C VAL A 637 -68.57 -32.41 -18.12
N ALA A 638 -69.59 -32.83 -17.35
CA ALA A 638 -69.77 -34.24 -17.00
C ALA A 638 -70.27 -35.08 -18.18
N PHE A 639 -71.21 -34.54 -18.97
CA PHE A 639 -71.80 -35.27 -20.08
C PHE A 639 -70.81 -35.53 -21.21
N ASP A 640 -69.97 -34.58 -21.60
CA ASP A 640 -68.95 -34.80 -22.64
C ASP A 640 -67.94 -35.84 -22.20
N ALA A 641 -67.42 -35.73 -20.97
CA ALA A 641 -66.47 -36.68 -20.42
C ALA A 641 -67.07 -38.11 -20.43
N PHE A 642 -68.31 -38.25 -19.99
CA PHE A 642 -69.03 -39.51 -20.06
C PHE A 642 -69.25 -39.98 -21.51
N TYR A 643 -69.79 -39.13 -22.38
CA TYR A 643 -70.14 -39.46 -23.76
C TYR A 643 -68.92 -39.93 -24.55
N TYR A 644 -67.87 -39.12 -24.62
CA TYR A 644 -66.69 -39.43 -25.44
C TYR A 644 -65.84 -40.57 -24.89
N SER A 645 -65.99 -40.94 -23.59
CA SER A 645 -65.30 -42.10 -23.01
C SER A 645 -65.65 -43.43 -23.68
N TRP A 646 -66.87 -43.55 -24.24
CA TRP A 646 -67.34 -44.78 -24.89
C TRP A 646 -67.91 -44.57 -26.30
N SER A 647 -68.34 -43.35 -26.64
CA SER A 647 -68.98 -43.08 -27.93
C SER A 647 -68.02 -43.21 -29.11
N THR A 648 -66.72 -42.93 -28.91
CA THR A 648 -65.71 -43.01 -30.00
C THR A 648 -65.48 -44.45 -30.48
N PRO A 649 -65.19 -45.43 -29.59
CA PRO A 649 -65.16 -46.83 -29.99
C PRO A 649 -66.46 -47.32 -30.63
N VAL A 650 -67.62 -46.91 -30.09
CA VAL A 650 -68.94 -47.32 -30.62
C VAL A 650 -69.19 -46.73 -32.00
N ALA A 651 -68.86 -45.46 -32.23
CA ALA A 651 -69.00 -44.82 -33.54
C ALA A 651 -68.15 -45.54 -34.60
N LYS A 652 -66.89 -45.87 -34.30
CA LYS A 652 -66.02 -46.67 -35.19
C LYS A 652 -66.62 -48.05 -35.49
N PHE A 653 -67.23 -48.69 -34.49
CA PHE A 653 -67.89 -49.98 -34.67
C PHE A 653 -69.11 -49.90 -35.59
N ILE A 654 -69.95 -48.86 -35.45
CA ILE A 654 -71.10 -48.61 -36.34
C ILE A 654 -70.63 -48.29 -37.75
N GLU A 655 -69.56 -47.50 -37.89
CA GLU A 655 -68.98 -47.13 -39.18
C GLU A 655 -68.50 -48.35 -39.97
N SER A 656 -67.84 -49.27 -39.27
CA SER A 656 -67.34 -50.53 -39.82
C SER A 656 -68.46 -51.53 -40.16
N ASN A 657 -69.68 -51.34 -39.64
CA ASN A 657 -70.81 -52.28 -39.79
C ASN A 657 -72.07 -51.57 -40.32
N PRO A 658 -72.21 -51.36 -41.64
CA PRO A 658 -73.33 -50.62 -42.23
C PRO A 658 -74.72 -51.16 -41.87
N VAL A 659 -74.86 -52.46 -41.58
CA VAL A 659 -76.11 -53.13 -41.18
C VAL A 659 -76.63 -52.63 -39.82
N LEU A 660 -75.76 -52.08 -38.97
CA LEU A 660 -76.17 -51.50 -37.70
C LEU A 660 -76.79 -50.12 -37.85
N LYS A 661 -76.51 -49.38 -38.94
CA LYS A 661 -77.01 -48.00 -39.11
C LYS A 661 -78.54 -47.90 -39.05
N PRO A 662 -79.34 -48.77 -39.72
CA PRO A 662 -80.80 -48.76 -39.57
C PRO A 662 -81.28 -49.04 -38.13
N VAL A 663 -80.61 -49.94 -37.41
CA VAL A 663 -80.93 -50.27 -36.01
C VAL A 663 -80.65 -49.07 -35.11
N VAL A 664 -79.47 -48.44 -35.25
CA VAL A 664 -79.12 -47.25 -34.48
C VAL A 664 -80.01 -46.07 -34.84
N LYS A 665 -80.42 -45.90 -36.11
CA LYS A 665 -81.45 -44.91 -36.50
C LYS A 665 -82.77 -45.12 -35.77
N ALA A 666 -83.26 -46.36 -35.72
CA ALA A 666 -84.49 -46.69 -34.99
C ALA A 666 -84.39 -46.37 -33.49
N ILE A 667 -83.20 -46.54 -32.89
CA ILE A 667 -82.92 -46.14 -31.51
C ILE A 667 -82.82 -44.61 -31.38
N LEU A 668 -82.24 -43.89 -32.34
CA LEU A 668 -82.04 -42.44 -32.24
C LEU A 668 -83.31 -41.61 -32.57
N TYR A 669 -84.23 -42.11 -33.41
CA TYR A 669 -85.42 -41.34 -33.78
C TYR A 669 -86.32 -40.95 -32.59
N PRO A 670 -86.65 -41.85 -31.64
CA PRO A 670 -87.39 -41.45 -30.45
C PRO A 670 -86.61 -40.45 -29.59
N LEU A 671 -85.28 -40.54 -29.52
CA LEU A 671 -84.45 -39.56 -28.80
C LEU A 671 -84.50 -38.19 -29.47
N LEU A 672 -84.38 -38.12 -30.79
CA LEU A 672 -84.55 -36.89 -31.56
C LEU A 672 -85.96 -36.31 -31.38
N GLY A 673 -86.99 -37.16 -31.33
CA GLY A 673 -88.36 -36.75 -31.06
C GLY A 673 -88.53 -36.13 -29.67
N ILE A 674 -87.94 -36.75 -28.64
CA ILE A 674 -87.91 -36.21 -27.27
C ILE A 674 -87.25 -34.83 -27.26
N LEU A 675 -86.07 -34.69 -27.86
CA LEU A 675 -85.34 -33.43 -27.87
C LEU A 675 -86.06 -32.35 -28.69
N LYS A 676 -86.73 -32.71 -29.79
CA LYS A 676 -87.59 -31.77 -30.55
C LYS A 676 -88.76 -31.29 -29.71
N LEU A 677 -89.43 -32.18 -28.99
CA LEU A 677 -90.51 -31.82 -28.08
C LEU A 677 -90.00 -30.91 -26.96
N THR A 678 -88.88 -31.27 -26.34
CA THR A 678 -88.21 -30.45 -25.33
C THR A 678 -87.94 -29.06 -25.87
N ALA A 679 -87.24 -28.94 -27.01
CA ALA A 679 -86.96 -27.66 -27.65
C ALA A 679 -88.24 -26.85 -27.88
N LEU A 680 -89.26 -27.44 -28.50
CA LEU A 680 -90.53 -26.76 -28.78
C LEU A 680 -91.20 -26.23 -27.52
N THR A 681 -91.13 -26.97 -26.40
CA THR A 681 -91.72 -26.55 -25.12
C THR A 681 -90.89 -25.52 -24.36
N THR A 682 -89.57 -25.48 -24.55
CA THR A 682 -88.68 -24.63 -23.74
C THR A 682 -88.13 -23.41 -24.47
N THR A 683 -88.03 -23.41 -25.80
CA THR A 683 -87.49 -22.29 -26.59
C THR A 683 -88.13 -20.93 -26.24
N PRO A 684 -89.46 -20.79 -26.05
CA PRO A 684 -90.05 -19.51 -25.64
C PRO A 684 -89.53 -18.97 -24.30
N LEU A 685 -89.05 -19.86 -23.42
CA LEU A 685 -88.58 -19.51 -22.08
C LEU A 685 -87.11 -19.06 -22.06
N PHE A 686 -86.31 -19.47 -23.05
CA PHE A 686 -84.90 -19.08 -23.13
C PHE A 686 -84.70 -17.57 -23.29
N GLY A 687 -85.68 -16.85 -23.87
CA GLY A 687 -85.63 -15.38 -23.93
C GLY A 687 -85.97 -14.68 -22.61
N ALA A 688 -86.70 -15.34 -21.71
CA ALA A 688 -87.14 -14.76 -20.43
C ALA A 688 -86.19 -15.11 -19.28
N ASN A 689 -85.85 -16.38 -19.12
CA ASN A 689 -84.86 -16.83 -18.15
C ASN A 689 -84.12 -18.07 -18.69
N PRO A 690 -82.92 -17.90 -19.27
CA PRO A 690 -82.17 -18.98 -19.91
C PRO A 690 -81.87 -20.15 -18.94
N GLU A 691 -81.44 -19.87 -17.71
CA GLU A 691 -81.08 -20.92 -16.75
C GLU A 691 -82.28 -21.79 -16.36
N VAL A 692 -83.41 -21.16 -16.04
CA VAL A 692 -84.66 -21.89 -15.72
C VAL A 692 -85.14 -22.69 -16.92
N ALA A 693 -85.03 -22.14 -18.14
CA ALA A 693 -85.38 -22.85 -19.36
C ALA A 693 -84.50 -24.08 -19.60
N ALA A 694 -83.19 -23.99 -19.33
CA ALA A 694 -82.27 -25.14 -19.44
C ALA A 694 -82.55 -26.22 -18.41
N VAL A 695 -82.82 -25.86 -17.14
CA VAL A 695 -83.19 -26.83 -16.10
C VAL A 695 -84.50 -27.53 -16.44
N LEU A 696 -85.50 -26.78 -16.92
CA LEU A 696 -86.77 -27.36 -17.38
C LEU A 696 -86.58 -28.26 -18.61
N ALA A 697 -85.72 -27.88 -19.55
CA ALA A 697 -85.38 -28.70 -20.70
C ALA A 697 -84.77 -30.05 -20.24
N GLY A 698 -83.84 -29.99 -19.27
CA GLY A 698 -83.27 -31.17 -18.62
C GLY A 698 -84.34 -32.05 -17.99
N PHE A 699 -85.32 -31.47 -17.29
CA PHE A 699 -86.44 -32.21 -16.69
C PHE A 699 -87.27 -32.97 -17.73
N ILE A 700 -87.72 -32.28 -18.78
CA ILE A 700 -88.59 -32.83 -19.81
C ILE A 700 -87.86 -33.94 -20.58
N ALA A 701 -86.64 -33.66 -21.04
CA ALA A 701 -85.84 -34.63 -21.79
C ALA A 701 -85.55 -35.87 -20.95
N SER A 702 -85.05 -35.69 -19.71
CA SER A 702 -84.71 -36.80 -18.81
C SER A 702 -85.92 -37.65 -18.41
N SER A 703 -87.05 -37.01 -18.14
CA SER A 703 -88.29 -37.72 -17.82
C SER A 703 -88.74 -38.58 -19.00
N LEU A 704 -88.80 -38.00 -20.21
CA LEU A 704 -89.21 -38.72 -21.40
C LEU A 704 -88.22 -39.84 -21.78
N ILE A 705 -86.91 -39.64 -21.57
CA ILE A 705 -85.91 -40.69 -21.75
C ILE A 705 -86.16 -41.85 -20.78
N GLY A 706 -86.44 -41.56 -19.51
CA GLY A 706 -86.80 -42.58 -18.52
C GLY A 706 -88.08 -43.33 -18.91
N VAL A 707 -89.09 -42.63 -19.42
CA VAL A 707 -90.33 -43.23 -19.93
C VAL A 707 -90.11 -44.12 -21.15
N VAL A 708 -89.39 -43.63 -22.16
CA VAL A 708 -89.29 -44.27 -23.48
C VAL A 708 -88.26 -45.40 -23.50
N TYR A 709 -87.09 -45.22 -22.86
CA TYR A 709 -85.99 -46.18 -22.93
C TYR A 709 -85.90 -47.08 -21.69
N VAL A 710 -86.05 -46.52 -20.49
CA VAL A 710 -85.78 -47.26 -19.25
C VAL A 710 -87.01 -48.04 -18.79
N SER A 711 -88.20 -47.44 -18.86
CA SER A 711 -89.45 -48.07 -18.37
C SER A 711 -89.79 -49.40 -19.06
N PRO A 712 -89.71 -49.54 -20.40
CA PRO A 712 -90.01 -50.82 -21.06
C PRO A 712 -89.06 -51.94 -20.62
N VAL A 713 -87.78 -51.61 -20.43
CA VAL A 713 -86.76 -52.56 -19.95
C VAL A 713 -87.04 -52.97 -18.51
N LEU A 714 -87.38 -52.02 -17.64
CA LEU A 714 -87.76 -52.29 -16.25
C LEU A 714 -89.05 -53.12 -16.15
N ILE A 715 -90.05 -52.85 -16.99
CA ILE A 715 -91.28 -53.65 -17.06
C ILE A 715 -90.98 -55.06 -17.57
N ALA A 716 -90.21 -55.21 -18.65
CA ALA A 716 -89.84 -56.51 -19.20
C ALA A 716 -89.05 -57.37 -18.19
N THR A 717 -88.08 -56.76 -17.50
CA THR A 717 -87.31 -57.45 -16.44
C THR A 717 -88.20 -57.84 -15.25
N SER A 718 -89.16 -56.99 -14.86
CA SER A 718 -90.15 -57.32 -13.83
C SER A 718 -91.07 -58.48 -14.25
N LEU A 719 -91.54 -58.50 -15.51
CA LEU A 719 -92.34 -59.59 -16.06
C LEU A 719 -91.54 -60.92 -16.13
N LEU A 720 -90.26 -60.87 -16.52
CA LEU A 720 -89.38 -62.03 -16.55
C LEU A 720 -89.08 -62.55 -15.13
N ALA A 721 -88.87 -61.66 -14.16
CA ALA A 721 -88.70 -62.05 -12.76
C ALA A 721 -89.96 -62.70 -12.21
N LYS A 722 -91.15 -62.17 -12.55
CA LYS A 722 -92.45 -62.75 -12.18
C LYS A 722 -92.60 -64.17 -12.72
N ARG A 723 -92.17 -64.45 -13.96
CA ARG A 723 -92.13 -65.80 -14.53
C ARG A 723 -91.20 -66.77 -13.79
N ARG A 724 -90.18 -66.24 -13.09
CA ARG A 724 -89.23 -67.01 -12.26
C ARG A 724 -89.59 -67.01 -10.77
N GLY A 725 -90.81 -66.62 -10.41
CA GLY A 725 -91.30 -66.62 -9.01
C GLY A 725 -90.78 -65.48 -8.13
N LYS A 726 -90.07 -64.49 -8.70
CA LYS A 726 -89.58 -63.31 -7.97
C LYS A 726 -90.43 -62.08 -8.29
N THR A 727 -90.75 -61.26 -7.29
CA THR A 727 -91.48 -60.00 -7.49
C THR A 727 -90.53 -58.81 -7.45
N LEU A 728 -90.31 -58.18 -8.61
CA LEU A 728 -89.58 -56.91 -8.74
C LEU A 728 -90.60 -55.77 -8.80
N LYS A 729 -90.98 -55.28 -7.62
CA LYS A 729 -91.88 -54.13 -7.47
C LYS A 729 -91.19 -53.04 -6.65
N PRO A 730 -90.96 -51.83 -7.22
CA PRO A 730 -90.45 -50.72 -6.43
C PRO A 730 -91.48 -50.33 -5.36
N SER A 731 -91.03 -50.15 -4.12
CA SER A 731 -91.90 -49.71 -3.02
C SER A 731 -92.31 -48.24 -3.25
N ARG A 732 -93.46 -47.83 -2.69
CA ARG A 732 -93.92 -46.44 -2.77
C ARG A 732 -92.91 -45.47 -2.15
N GLU A 733 -92.27 -45.87 -1.04
CA GLU A 733 -91.25 -45.07 -0.36
C GLU A 733 -89.97 -44.95 -1.18
N PHE A 734 -89.59 -45.99 -1.93
CA PHE A 734 -88.44 -45.92 -2.84
C PHE A 734 -88.69 -44.93 -4.00
N VAL A 735 -89.90 -44.95 -4.60
CA VAL A 735 -90.27 -43.99 -5.65
C VAL A 735 -90.29 -42.55 -5.10
N LYS A 736 -90.82 -42.35 -3.89
CA LYS A 736 -90.78 -41.04 -3.22
C LYS A 736 -89.35 -40.57 -2.97
N ALA A 737 -88.46 -41.46 -2.51
CA ALA A 737 -87.07 -41.13 -2.25
C ALA A 737 -86.35 -40.61 -3.51
N LEU A 738 -86.63 -41.21 -4.67
CA LEU A 738 -86.09 -40.74 -5.95
C LEU A 738 -86.62 -39.35 -6.32
N TRP A 739 -87.92 -39.08 -6.14
CA TRP A 739 -88.48 -37.74 -6.35
C TRP A 739 -87.96 -36.69 -5.35
N THR A 740 -87.67 -37.08 -4.11
CA THR A 740 -86.99 -36.18 -3.16
C THR A 740 -85.56 -35.89 -3.58
N LEU A 741 -84.86 -36.83 -4.21
CA LEU A 741 -83.53 -36.61 -4.76
C LEU A 741 -83.58 -35.60 -5.91
N VAL A 742 -84.58 -35.70 -6.81
CA VAL A 742 -84.82 -34.70 -7.87
C VAL A 742 -85.01 -33.30 -7.26
N ALA A 743 -85.85 -33.17 -6.23
CA ALA A 743 -86.08 -31.90 -5.55
C ALA A 743 -84.82 -31.36 -4.85
N ALA A 744 -84.04 -32.22 -4.19
CA ALA A 744 -82.78 -31.84 -3.57
C ALA A 744 -81.76 -31.35 -4.61
N SER A 745 -81.64 -32.04 -5.75
CA SER A 745 -80.75 -31.61 -6.83
C SER A 745 -81.13 -30.24 -7.39
N LEU A 746 -82.43 -29.89 -7.46
CA LEU A 746 -82.87 -28.53 -7.85
C LEU A 746 -82.40 -27.46 -6.87
N VAL A 747 -82.44 -27.74 -5.55
CA VAL A 747 -81.93 -26.81 -4.53
C VAL A 747 -80.42 -26.61 -4.70
N PHE A 748 -79.66 -27.68 -4.94
CA PHE A 748 -78.22 -27.59 -5.18
C PHE A 748 -77.87 -26.90 -6.50
N ILE A 749 -78.69 -27.03 -7.54
CA ILE A 749 -78.52 -26.24 -8.77
C ILE A 749 -78.72 -24.76 -8.46
N GLY A 750 -79.78 -24.38 -7.75
CA GLY A 750 -80.02 -22.99 -7.36
C GLY A 750 -78.87 -22.41 -6.52
N LEU A 751 -78.36 -23.19 -5.56
CA LEU A 751 -77.21 -22.80 -4.75
C LEU A 751 -75.93 -22.67 -5.58
N GLY A 752 -75.68 -23.60 -6.50
CA GLY A 752 -74.52 -23.57 -7.39
C GLY A 752 -74.54 -22.39 -8.35
N LEU A 753 -75.72 -22.00 -8.86
CA LEU A 753 -75.89 -20.80 -9.67
C LEU A 753 -75.61 -19.54 -8.84
N ALA A 754 -76.13 -19.46 -7.61
CA ALA A 754 -75.94 -18.30 -6.73
C ALA A 754 -74.49 -18.11 -6.27
N LEU A 755 -73.74 -19.20 -6.11
CA LEU A 755 -72.33 -19.20 -5.71
C LEU A 755 -71.36 -19.22 -6.90
N GLU A 756 -71.88 -19.21 -8.13
CA GLU A 756 -71.12 -19.40 -9.37
C GLU A 756 -70.18 -20.63 -9.34
N ASN A 757 -70.53 -21.67 -8.56
CA ASN A 757 -69.65 -22.80 -8.29
C ASN A 757 -69.83 -23.90 -9.36
N GLY A 758 -68.89 -23.97 -10.31
CA GLY A 758 -68.94 -24.92 -11.43
C GLY A 758 -68.92 -26.39 -11.01
N LEU A 759 -68.13 -26.76 -9.99
CA LEU A 759 -68.06 -28.14 -9.48
C LEU A 759 -69.39 -28.59 -8.87
N LEU A 760 -69.98 -27.75 -8.02
CA LEU A 760 -71.29 -28.02 -7.43
C LEU A 760 -72.37 -28.14 -8.51
N LEU A 761 -72.35 -27.27 -9.51
CA LEU A 761 -73.29 -27.31 -10.63
C LEU A 761 -73.12 -28.55 -11.49
N THR A 762 -71.89 -28.95 -11.80
CA THR A 762 -71.59 -30.15 -12.57
C THR A 762 -72.15 -31.39 -11.86
N ALA A 763 -71.92 -31.51 -10.55
CA ALA A 763 -72.45 -32.61 -9.74
C ALA A 763 -73.98 -32.56 -9.62
N ALA A 764 -74.55 -31.38 -9.33
CA ALA A 764 -75.99 -31.22 -9.09
C ALA A 764 -76.83 -31.43 -10.36
N THR A 765 -76.40 -30.90 -11.51
CA THR A 765 -77.08 -31.09 -12.80
C THR A 765 -77.01 -32.55 -13.28
N SER A 766 -75.87 -33.23 -13.08
CA SER A 766 -75.73 -34.67 -13.37
C SER A 766 -76.64 -35.52 -12.49
N ALA A 767 -76.65 -35.25 -11.18
CA ALA A 767 -77.54 -35.92 -10.23
C ALA A 767 -79.01 -35.67 -10.56
N TYR A 768 -79.36 -34.45 -10.98
CA TYR A 768 -80.71 -34.08 -11.40
C TYR A 768 -81.19 -34.89 -12.61
N VAL A 769 -80.37 -34.99 -13.66
CA VAL A 769 -80.70 -35.77 -14.88
C VAL A 769 -80.89 -37.26 -14.54
N LEU A 770 -79.92 -37.86 -13.84
CA LEU A 770 -79.96 -39.29 -13.51
C LEU A 770 -81.13 -39.64 -12.57
N SER A 771 -81.35 -38.82 -11.53
CA SER A 771 -82.47 -39.02 -10.61
C SER A 771 -83.82 -38.83 -11.31
N THR A 772 -83.93 -37.92 -12.29
CA THR A 772 -85.16 -37.72 -13.06
C THR A 772 -85.48 -38.91 -13.97
N ILE A 773 -84.47 -39.47 -14.66
CA ILE A 773 -84.62 -40.71 -15.45
C ILE A 773 -85.06 -41.88 -14.54
N ALA A 774 -84.40 -42.05 -13.39
CA ALA A 774 -84.74 -43.10 -12.43
C ALA A 774 -86.15 -42.92 -11.83
N SER A 775 -86.52 -41.69 -11.46
CA SER A 775 -87.82 -41.37 -10.86
C SER A 775 -88.96 -41.62 -11.84
N SER A 776 -88.88 -41.06 -13.05
CA SER A 776 -89.90 -41.23 -14.09
C SER A 776 -90.10 -42.71 -14.47
N SER A 777 -89.01 -43.44 -14.65
CA SER A 777 -89.08 -44.85 -15.06
C SER A 777 -89.61 -45.78 -13.97
N THR A 778 -89.19 -45.58 -12.72
CA THR A 778 -89.68 -46.37 -11.59
C THR A 778 -91.12 -46.02 -11.20
N SER A 779 -91.55 -44.77 -11.38
CA SER A 779 -92.97 -44.38 -11.25
C SER A 779 -93.86 -45.14 -12.23
N ILE A 780 -93.45 -45.27 -13.49
CA ILE A 780 -94.20 -46.05 -14.49
C ILE A 780 -94.24 -47.53 -14.11
N LEU A 781 -93.10 -48.12 -13.72
CA LEU A 781 -93.06 -49.52 -13.28
C LEU A 781 -93.97 -49.74 -12.05
N HIS A 782 -93.97 -48.81 -11.09
CA HIS A 782 -94.83 -48.90 -9.92
C HIS A 782 -96.31 -48.90 -10.31
N LEU A 783 -96.73 -48.00 -11.21
CA LEU A 783 -98.11 -47.92 -11.72
C LEU A 783 -98.52 -49.16 -12.53
N ALA A 784 -97.62 -49.69 -13.37
CA ALA A 784 -97.88 -50.88 -14.15
C ALA A 784 -98.04 -52.14 -13.28
N THR A 785 -97.29 -52.24 -12.17
CA THR A 785 -97.31 -53.39 -11.26
C THR A 785 -98.38 -53.29 -10.16
N THR A 786 -98.95 -52.11 -9.88
CA THR A 786 -100.11 -51.95 -8.99
C THR A 786 -101.42 -52.28 -9.68
N LYS A 787 -101.63 -51.84 -10.92
CA LYS A 787 -102.86 -52.12 -11.70
C LYS A 787 -103.07 -53.59 -12.05
N ALA A 788 -102.00 -54.36 -12.22
CA ALA A 788 -102.08 -55.80 -12.52
C ALA A 788 -102.55 -56.69 -11.33
N LYS A 789 -103.07 -56.09 -10.24
CA LYS A 789 -103.58 -56.78 -9.06
C LYS A 789 -105.11 -56.59 -8.87
N GLU A 790 -105.74 -55.72 -9.65
CA GLU A 790 -107.19 -55.42 -9.59
C GLU A 790 -107.99 -56.05 -10.76
N ASN A 791 -107.30 -56.68 -11.71
CA ASN A 791 -107.84 -57.63 -12.70
C ASN A 791 -107.16 -58.98 -12.49
#